data_AF-A0A4E0Q0M2-F1
#
_entry.id   AF-A0A4E0Q0M2-F1
#
_cell.length_a   1.000
_cell.length_b   1.000
_cell.length_c   1.000
_cell.angle_alpha   90.00
_cell.angle_beta   90.00
_cell.angle_gamma   90.00
#
_symmetry.space_group_name_H-M   'P 1'
#
loop_
_entity.id
_entity.type
_entity.pdbx_description
1 polymer ?
#
loop_
_entity_poly.entity_id
_entity_poly.type
_entity_poly.pdbx_seq_one_letter_code
_entity_poly.pdbx_strand_id
1 'polypeptide(L)'
;MSSEMIEEIKSKIDIVGLIAESVKLKRQGSVYVGATSSSSRSGASLKVDPHMQLYNNFAEDNGGDVLSWIAYREGLDIGSDFPRILEIAAERAGVVLEHQSKELLSEKAAVHSFLRAAAGYYHDQLTDEHRAYIHRKWGISDKMIDQLLIGWAHEDCHLQRELGDLFPEDVMKRSGLFNVTNDDTLVDVFCGRIIFPYWKKGKVVYFIGRDPIWTKESRSPKYFKQMVHSEARPYVSKVIDNSVFYGEDSIQKADSVMITEGITDCIKAHQEGLACISPVTVRIKDEQKEYAYQLLKNKSEVIICNDNEDNQTGKRGAMATAEYLESKGVPVRVVELPRPEGVDKIDLAEYLQTHSKEQLQQLNSKNVWEMKLLAQHVPDGNVERARSAKGFILKDLKQMDPSLRKIFIRNDVREYFKLSRTDINTIMRSIKWEDDKQRDPPGDDTDFFSSKGKLNVKRLSEYAMSLAHFITFDDTKRVYVYRNGVYVPNGEDTIARIVQNALGDSSKKNHIAEVINYVQLDTLISRSKVNHDTHRINVLNGIYNLDTDELEPHSPDYISIVQLPVTYDPQAICPLVDKFISEVLDEKDGDLIYEILGYCMVPDTSIEKSVMFLGKGANGKSVMLNLFIDFLGTANVSTESLHMLENDPYSTAELYGKLANIFPDLASKAIYENSTFKTISGNERKIRGQRKYEHPFAFRNTARLVFSANRLPPVPNDDFAYFRRWILLKFSNIFEGDKADKNLINKITTPEEMSGLFNKCVVALKKVLAEGKFSYDLSTEQVQLMYQINSDPIAAFADEMIVYSDGDTQKKIMFDEYTKWCKLHELTPFAANSFARRLKALGYTPGRESTGSRAHTWENCSIRDVNSRPGSQKNTDDKNQDLATSPSENPGSTSNCNIVHDINKKENEENNMLYVNNREKPSKPGRSDIQVHPLQSISSCPGKDIDQRSKTKLSLGERMDVFRRACHQTDDVKEIQKLCLAAGVNDFFEILGKLRKIGEVVMLSKDRIRLVG
;
A
#
# COMPACT_ATOMS: atom_id res chain seq x y z
N MET A 1 -27.95 -8.15 -4.79
CA MET A 1 -28.65 -8.71 -3.62
C MET A 1 -28.07 -8.03 -2.38
N SER A 2 -28.81 -7.94 -1.27
CA SER A 2 -28.26 -7.40 -0.02
C SER A 2 -27.33 -8.43 0.65
N SER A 3 -26.34 -7.94 1.42
CA SER A 3 -25.54 -8.81 2.30
C SER A 3 -26.40 -9.49 3.35
N GLU A 4 -27.44 -8.79 3.82
CA GLU A 4 -28.43 -9.28 4.79
C GLU A 4 -29.13 -10.56 4.31
N MET A 5 -29.48 -10.67 3.02
CA MET A 5 -30.12 -11.87 2.48
C MET A 5 -29.16 -13.08 2.40
N ILE A 6 -27.86 -12.83 2.17
CA ILE A 6 -26.83 -13.88 2.17
C ILE A 6 -26.62 -14.42 3.59
N GLU A 7 -26.53 -13.53 4.58
CA GLU A 7 -26.40 -13.93 5.98
C GLU A 7 -27.71 -14.55 6.54
N GLU A 8 -28.89 -14.13 6.05
CA GLU A 8 -30.15 -14.82 6.34
C GLU A 8 -30.12 -16.28 5.84
N ILE A 9 -29.70 -16.51 4.60
CA ILE A 9 -29.55 -17.86 4.01
C ILE A 9 -28.56 -18.71 4.82
N LYS A 10 -27.38 -18.18 5.17
CA LYS A 10 -26.40 -18.88 6.02
C LYS A 10 -26.97 -19.21 7.39
N SER A 11 -27.64 -18.26 8.05
CA SER A 11 -28.18 -18.44 9.41
C SER A 11 -29.25 -19.53 9.55
N LYS A 12 -29.83 -19.97 8.43
CA LYS A 12 -30.84 -21.05 8.36
C LYS A 12 -30.24 -22.44 8.15
N ILE A 13 -28.94 -22.55 7.88
CA ILE A 13 -28.26 -23.81 7.55
C ILE A 13 -27.23 -24.13 8.65
N ASP A 14 -27.42 -25.21 9.39
CA ASP A 14 -26.37 -25.75 10.26
C ASP A 14 -25.31 -26.48 9.43
N ILE A 15 -24.07 -25.99 9.48
CA ILE A 15 -22.94 -26.58 8.78
C ILE A 15 -22.62 -28.00 9.24
N VAL A 16 -22.91 -28.35 10.51
CA VAL A 16 -22.68 -29.73 11.00
C VAL A 16 -23.67 -30.70 10.36
N GLY A 17 -24.96 -30.34 10.30
CA GLY A 17 -25.97 -31.08 9.54
C GLY A 17 -25.60 -31.26 8.07
N LEU A 18 -25.28 -30.14 7.37
CA LEU A 18 -24.94 -30.13 5.95
C LEU A 18 -23.70 -30.99 5.62
N ILE A 19 -22.69 -31.01 6.49
CA ILE A 19 -21.51 -31.88 6.33
C ILE A 19 -21.88 -33.35 6.62
N ALA A 20 -22.72 -33.60 7.64
CA ALA A 20 -23.12 -34.95 8.04
C ALA A 20 -23.93 -35.72 6.98
N GLU A 21 -24.58 -35.03 6.03
CA GLU A 21 -25.24 -35.64 4.87
C GLU A 21 -24.29 -36.47 3.99
N SER A 22 -23.01 -36.08 3.93
CA SER A 22 -22.03 -36.65 2.99
C SER A 22 -20.73 -37.17 3.66
N VAL A 23 -20.42 -36.73 4.88
CA VAL A 23 -19.25 -37.18 5.65
C VAL A 23 -19.68 -37.67 7.03
N LYS A 24 -19.23 -38.87 7.41
CA LYS A 24 -19.53 -39.45 8.72
C LYS A 24 -18.77 -38.73 9.84
N LEU A 25 -19.40 -37.72 10.42
CA LEU A 25 -18.87 -36.97 11.56
C LEU A 25 -18.98 -37.74 12.88
N LYS A 26 -18.01 -37.52 13.78
CA LYS A 26 -17.99 -37.94 15.18
C LYS A 26 -17.67 -36.73 16.05
N ARG A 27 -18.42 -36.52 17.13
CA ARG A 27 -18.14 -35.42 18.08
C ARG A 27 -16.86 -35.70 18.89
N GLN A 28 -15.99 -34.69 19.02
CA GLN A 28 -14.78 -34.72 19.81
C GLN A 28 -14.63 -33.42 20.61
N GLY A 29 -15.25 -33.37 21.80
CA GLY A 29 -15.30 -32.17 22.63
C GLY A 29 -16.35 -31.16 22.15
N SER A 30 -15.93 -29.92 21.88
CA SER A 30 -16.75 -28.87 21.27
C SER A 30 -16.97 -29.07 19.77
N VAL A 31 -15.99 -29.65 19.07
CA VAL A 31 -15.96 -29.80 17.60
C VAL A 31 -16.45 -31.18 17.14
N TYR A 32 -16.69 -31.31 15.84
CA TYR A 32 -16.89 -32.57 15.14
C TYR A 32 -15.69 -32.89 14.24
N VAL A 33 -15.38 -34.18 14.07
CA VAL A 33 -14.28 -34.67 13.23
C VAL A 33 -14.75 -35.77 12.28
N GLY A 34 -14.12 -35.88 11.11
CA GLY A 34 -14.39 -36.93 10.12
C GLY A 34 -13.31 -36.99 9.04
N ALA A 35 -13.62 -37.58 7.89
CA ALA A 35 -12.73 -37.60 6.73
C ALA A 35 -13.53 -37.58 5.42
N THR A 36 -13.11 -36.75 4.47
CA THR A 36 -13.67 -36.66 3.11
C THR A 36 -13.28 -37.84 2.23
N SER A 37 -12.08 -38.39 2.41
CA SER A 37 -11.53 -39.50 1.62
C SER A 37 -11.52 -40.83 2.38
N SER A 38 -11.91 -41.90 1.68
CA SER A 38 -11.93 -43.28 2.20
C SER A 38 -10.53 -43.88 2.45
N SER A 39 -9.48 -43.20 1.99
CA SER A 39 -8.06 -43.54 2.18
C SER A 39 -7.42 -42.90 3.41
N SER A 40 -8.14 -42.02 4.13
CA SER A 40 -7.62 -41.26 5.28
C SER A 40 -7.27 -42.17 6.48
N ARG A 41 -5.97 -42.42 6.69
CA ARG A 41 -5.45 -43.31 7.75
C ARG A 41 -5.77 -42.84 9.18
N SER A 42 -6.12 -41.57 9.38
CA SER A 42 -6.43 -41.01 10.71
C SER A 42 -7.93 -40.94 11.00
N GLY A 43 -8.79 -40.94 9.98
CA GLY A 43 -10.24 -40.74 10.12
C GLY A 43 -10.65 -39.37 10.67
N ALA A 44 -9.73 -38.39 10.71
CA ALA A 44 -9.92 -37.09 11.36
C ALA A 44 -9.27 -35.94 10.55
N SER A 45 -9.29 -36.04 9.22
CA SER A 45 -8.78 -34.99 8.32
C SER A 45 -9.75 -33.82 8.13
N LEU A 46 -11.02 -33.98 8.46
CA LEU A 46 -12.02 -32.90 8.49
C LEU A 46 -12.32 -32.52 9.94
N LYS A 47 -12.33 -31.22 10.25
CA LYS A 47 -12.84 -30.65 11.52
C LYS A 47 -13.94 -29.65 11.22
N VAL A 48 -14.97 -29.61 12.07
CA VAL A 48 -16.11 -28.68 11.98
C VAL A 48 -16.39 -28.08 13.34
N ASP A 49 -16.47 -26.76 13.43
CA ASP A 49 -16.85 -26.06 14.66
C ASP A 49 -18.32 -25.58 14.61
N PRO A 50 -19.21 -26.09 15.49
CA PRO A 50 -20.63 -25.76 15.47
C PRO A 50 -20.94 -24.33 15.95
N HIS A 51 -20.04 -23.70 16.71
CA HIS A 51 -20.25 -22.36 17.27
C HIS A 51 -19.72 -21.27 16.32
N MET A 52 -18.64 -21.55 15.59
CA MET A 52 -18.15 -20.64 14.54
C MET A 52 -18.84 -20.85 13.19
N GLN A 53 -19.55 -21.98 12.99
CA GLN A 53 -20.15 -22.39 11.71
C GLN A 53 -19.12 -22.43 10.57
N LEU A 54 -17.94 -23.02 10.87
CA LEU A 54 -16.81 -23.16 9.94
C LEU A 54 -16.29 -24.61 9.91
N TYR A 55 -15.69 -25.00 8.78
CA TYR A 55 -14.96 -26.26 8.62
C TYR A 55 -13.52 -26.05 8.13
N ASN A 56 -12.66 -27.04 8.38
CA ASN A 56 -11.31 -27.16 7.82
C ASN A 56 -10.99 -28.61 7.44
N ASN A 57 -10.54 -28.84 6.22
CA ASN A 57 -10.18 -30.13 5.64
C ASN A 57 -8.67 -30.22 5.36
N PHE A 58 -7.93 -30.81 6.30
CA PHE A 58 -6.48 -31.01 6.27
C PHE A 58 -6.00 -32.09 5.28
N ALA A 59 -6.89 -32.71 4.49
CA ALA A 59 -6.50 -33.64 3.43
C ALA A 59 -6.38 -32.99 2.04
N GLU A 60 -7.07 -31.87 1.82
CA GLU A 60 -7.25 -31.20 0.51
C GLU A 60 -7.10 -29.67 0.64
N ASP A 61 -6.45 -29.24 1.74
CA ASP A 61 -6.11 -27.86 2.12
C ASP A 61 -7.19 -26.80 1.83
N ASN A 62 -8.42 -27.08 2.26
CA ASN A 62 -9.55 -26.16 2.11
C ASN A 62 -10.40 -26.05 3.38
N GLY A 63 -11.13 -24.94 3.51
CA GLY A 63 -11.96 -24.62 4.67
C GLY A 63 -12.83 -23.40 4.38
N GLY A 64 -13.76 -23.10 5.29
CA GLY A 64 -14.67 -21.95 5.14
C GLY A 64 -16.04 -22.19 5.77
N ASP A 65 -17.05 -21.48 5.25
CA ASP A 65 -18.42 -21.50 5.75
C ASP A 65 -19.34 -22.44 4.94
N VAL A 66 -20.65 -22.34 5.18
CA VAL A 66 -21.71 -23.08 4.47
C VAL A 66 -21.59 -22.97 2.94
N LEU A 67 -21.29 -21.78 2.39
CA LEU A 67 -21.16 -21.58 0.95
C LEU A 67 -19.87 -22.20 0.42
N SER A 68 -18.77 -22.11 1.18
CA SER A 68 -17.50 -22.78 0.85
C SER A 68 -17.67 -24.30 0.77
N TRP A 69 -18.42 -24.90 1.71
CA TRP A 69 -18.70 -26.34 1.68
C TRP A 69 -19.56 -26.73 0.47
N ILE A 70 -20.57 -25.92 0.12
CA ILE A 70 -21.39 -26.16 -1.08
C ILE A 70 -20.54 -26.06 -2.34
N ALA A 71 -19.70 -25.03 -2.48
CA ALA A 71 -18.78 -24.88 -3.61
C ALA A 71 -17.89 -26.13 -3.79
N TYR A 72 -17.21 -26.53 -2.72
CA TYR A 72 -16.37 -27.73 -2.67
C TYR A 72 -17.12 -29.03 -3.00
N ARG A 73 -18.34 -29.21 -2.48
CA ARG A 73 -19.14 -30.44 -2.66
C ARG A 73 -19.76 -30.59 -4.05
N GLU A 74 -20.13 -29.48 -4.69
CA GLU A 74 -20.74 -29.47 -6.02
C GLU A 74 -19.69 -29.32 -7.14
N GLY A 75 -18.41 -29.10 -6.80
CA GLY A 75 -17.31 -28.95 -7.75
C GLY A 75 -17.27 -27.58 -8.45
N LEU A 76 -17.74 -26.54 -7.76
CA LEU A 76 -17.94 -25.18 -8.27
C LEU A 76 -16.90 -24.22 -7.69
N ASP A 77 -16.47 -23.21 -8.45
CA ASP A 77 -15.59 -22.16 -7.93
C ASP A 77 -16.40 -21.05 -7.23
N ILE A 78 -15.95 -20.63 -6.05
CA ILE A 78 -16.69 -19.67 -5.22
C ILE A 78 -16.69 -18.25 -5.80
N GLY A 79 -15.81 -17.94 -6.77
CA GLY A 79 -15.79 -16.69 -7.52
C GLY A 79 -16.68 -16.72 -8.77
N SER A 80 -16.46 -17.67 -9.68
CA SER A 80 -17.21 -17.71 -10.95
C SER A 80 -18.63 -18.23 -10.80
N ASP A 81 -18.85 -19.22 -9.93
CA ASP A 81 -20.13 -19.92 -9.80
C ASP A 81 -20.95 -19.46 -8.58
N PHE A 82 -20.56 -18.34 -7.95
CA PHE A 82 -21.25 -17.78 -6.78
C PHE A 82 -22.79 -17.72 -6.90
N PRO A 83 -23.40 -17.31 -8.05
CA PRO A 83 -24.86 -17.34 -8.20
C PRO A 83 -25.43 -18.75 -8.05
N ARG A 84 -24.76 -19.77 -8.62
CA ARG A 84 -25.19 -21.17 -8.57
C ARG A 84 -24.98 -21.80 -7.20
N ILE A 85 -23.92 -21.41 -6.49
CA ILE A 85 -23.69 -21.79 -5.09
C ILE A 85 -24.77 -21.18 -4.19
N LEU A 86 -25.14 -19.92 -4.43
CA LEU A 86 -26.20 -19.24 -3.68
C LEU A 86 -27.59 -19.80 -4.00
N GLU A 87 -27.88 -20.21 -5.24
CA GLU A 87 -29.10 -20.96 -5.62
C GLU A 87 -29.26 -22.21 -4.75
N ILE A 88 -28.22 -23.05 -4.71
CA ILE A 88 -28.23 -24.32 -3.99
C ILE A 88 -28.33 -24.10 -2.47
N ALA A 89 -27.68 -23.06 -1.94
CA ALA A 89 -27.81 -22.67 -0.54
C ALA A 89 -29.23 -22.17 -0.21
N ALA A 90 -29.82 -21.34 -1.07
CA ALA A 90 -31.16 -20.79 -0.86
C ALA A 90 -32.25 -21.87 -0.95
N GLU A 91 -32.13 -22.82 -1.87
CA GLU A 91 -33.00 -24.00 -1.96
C GLU A 91 -32.93 -24.82 -0.65
N ARG A 92 -31.73 -25.10 -0.14
CA ARG A 92 -31.51 -25.77 1.16
C ARG A 92 -32.04 -24.96 2.36
N ALA A 93 -32.01 -23.63 2.30
CA ALA A 93 -32.54 -22.73 3.33
C ALA A 93 -34.06 -22.44 3.22
N GLY A 94 -34.74 -22.94 2.18
CA GLY A 94 -36.14 -22.62 1.91
C GLY A 94 -36.38 -21.14 1.54
N VAL A 95 -35.37 -20.45 1.00
CA VAL A 95 -35.42 -19.03 0.62
C VAL A 95 -35.59 -18.91 -0.89
N VAL A 96 -36.61 -18.17 -1.34
CA VAL A 96 -36.81 -17.89 -2.76
C VAL A 96 -35.88 -16.76 -3.20
N LEU A 97 -34.90 -17.06 -4.06
CA LEU A 97 -34.09 -16.03 -4.72
C LEU A 97 -34.88 -15.36 -5.85
N GLU A 98 -34.96 -14.03 -5.85
CA GLU A 98 -35.37 -13.26 -7.01
C GLU A 98 -34.35 -13.42 -8.16
N HIS A 99 -34.59 -14.40 -9.02
CA HIS A 99 -33.84 -14.55 -10.27
C HIS A 99 -34.11 -13.34 -11.17
N GLN A 100 -33.09 -12.51 -11.41
CA GLN A 100 -33.09 -11.63 -12.57
C GLN A 100 -33.02 -12.52 -13.80
N SER A 101 -34.11 -12.58 -14.58
CA SER A 101 -34.18 -13.45 -15.74
C SER A 101 -33.06 -13.13 -16.74
N LYS A 102 -32.64 -14.14 -17.51
CA LYS A 102 -31.65 -13.97 -18.59
C LYS A 102 -32.07 -12.86 -19.57
N GLU A 103 -33.38 -12.67 -19.74
CA GLU A 103 -34.00 -11.60 -20.52
C GLU A 103 -33.77 -10.23 -19.89
N LEU A 104 -34.00 -10.05 -18.58
CA LEU A 104 -33.76 -8.80 -17.87
C LEU A 104 -32.27 -8.39 -17.89
N LEU A 105 -31.36 -9.36 -17.79
CA LEU A 105 -29.92 -9.12 -17.91
C LEU A 105 -29.53 -8.70 -19.35
N SER A 106 -30.16 -9.32 -20.36
CA SER A 106 -29.98 -8.97 -21.78
C SER A 106 -30.53 -7.58 -22.11
N GLU A 107 -31.74 -7.27 -21.65
CA GLU A 107 -32.37 -5.95 -21.78
C GLU A 107 -31.49 -4.87 -21.14
N LYS A 108 -31.00 -5.12 -19.92
CA LYS A 108 -30.08 -4.22 -19.23
C LYS A 108 -28.81 -3.97 -20.05
N ALA A 109 -28.19 -5.01 -20.58
CA ALA A 109 -27.00 -4.85 -21.42
C ALA A 109 -27.29 -3.98 -22.68
N ALA A 110 -28.39 -4.25 -23.38
CA ALA A 110 -28.78 -3.52 -24.58
C ALA A 110 -29.11 -2.04 -24.29
N VAL A 111 -29.90 -1.76 -23.25
CA VAL A 111 -30.29 -0.40 -22.87
C VAL A 111 -29.07 0.44 -22.46
N HIS A 112 -28.17 -0.09 -21.60
CA HIS A 112 -26.96 0.64 -21.23
C HIS A 112 -26.00 0.87 -22.42
N SER A 113 -25.94 -0.06 -23.38
CA SER A 113 -25.17 0.14 -24.62
C SER A 113 -25.72 1.30 -25.45
N PHE A 114 -27.05 1.37 -25.62
CA PHE A 114 -27.70 2.49 -26.30
C PHE A 114 -27.48 3.84 -25.58
N LEU A 115 -27.56 3.88 -24.24
CA LEU A 115 -27.24 5.10 -23.49
C LEU A 115 -25.78 5.54 -23.69
N ARG A 116 -24.83 4.60 -23.75
CA ARG A 116 -23.42 4.91 -24.02
C ARG A 116 -23.21 5.48 -25.43
N ALA A 117 -23.96 5.00 -26.41
CA ALA A 117 -23.96 5.53 -27.78
C ALA A 117 -24.59 6.92 -27.86
N ALA A 118 -25.73 7.15 -27.20
CA ALA A 118 -26.39 8.45 -27.14
C ALA A 118 -25.48 9.54 -26.51
N ALA A 119 -24.70 9.19 -25.48
CA ALA A 119 -23.71 10.10 -24.89
C ALA A 119 -22.60 10.48 -25.89
N GLY A 120 -22.12 9.51 -26.68
CA GLY A 120 -21.16 9.76 -27.76
C GLY A 120 -21.72 10.68 -28.84
N TYR A 121 -22.93 10.37 -29.34
CA TYR A 121 -23.63 11.20 -30.33
C TYR A 121 -23.80 12.65 -29.85
N TYR A 122 -24.33 12.86 -28.63
CA TYR A 122 -24.53 14.21 -28.10
C TYR A 122 -23.20 14.96 -27.90
N HIS A 123 -22.13 14.27 -27.48
CA HIS A 123 -20.80 14.88 -27.37
C HIS A 123 -20.27 15.34 -28.75
N ASP A 124 -20.45 14.52 -29.79
CA ASP A 124 -20.10 14.86 -31.19
C ASP A 124 -20.90 16.06 -31.76
N GLN A 125 -22.00 16.49 -31.13
CA GLN A 125 -22.76 17.70 -31.54
C GLN A 125 -22.28 19.00 -30.86
N LEU A 126 -21.24 18.97 -30.01
CA LEU A 126 -20.69 20.20 -29.43
C LEU A 126 -19.97 21.05 -30.48
N THR A 127 -20.27 22.34 -30.48
CA THR A 127 -19.53 23.38 -31.22
C THR A 127 -18.62 24.15 -30.26
N ASP A 128 -17.68 24.92 -30.81
CA ASP A 128 -16.85 25.83 -30.03
C ASP A 128 -17.70 26.87 -29.26
N GLU A 129 -18.86 27.27 -29.80
CA GLU A 129 -19.81 28.16 -29.12
C GLU A 129 -20.46 27.48 -27.90
N HIS A 130 -20.83 26.19 -28.01
CA HIS A 130 -21.35 25.40 -26.89
C HIS A 130 -20.27 25.21 -25.81
N ARG A 131 -19.03 24.89 -26.19
CA ARG A 131 -17.88 24.79 -25.27
C ARG A 131 -17.59 26.12 -24.59
N ALA A 132 -17.58 27.22 -25.34
CA ALA A 132 -17.40 28.58 -24.80
C ALA A 132 -18.54 29.02 -23.87
N TYR A 133 -19.79 28.59 -24.10
CA TYR A 133 -20.89 28.77 -23.14
C TYR A 133 -20.62 27.99 -21.85
N ILE A 134 -20.30 26.69 -21.96
CA ILE A 134 -20.06 25.80 -20.80
C ILE A 134 -18.93 26.36 -19.91
N HIS A 135 -17.80 26.73 -20.53
CA HIS A 135 -16.66 27.32 -19.84
C HIS A 135 -17.02 28.66 -19.19
N ARG A 136 -17.66 29.59 -19.93
CA ARG A 136 -18.05 30.92 -19.42
C ARG A 136 -19.12 30.86 -18.32
N LYS A 137 -19.99 29.84 -18.30
CA LYS A 137 -21.11 29.77 -17.34
C LYS A 137 -20.75 29.05 -16.04
N TRP A 138 -19.81 28.11 -16.07
CA TRP A 138 -19.51 27.21 -14.94
C TRP A 138 -18.01 26.96 -14.66
N GLY A 139 -17.08 27.50 -15.47
CA GLY A 139 -15.64 27.27 -15.29
C GLY A 139 -15.18 25.83 -15.57
N ILE A 140 -15.95 25.07 -16.36
CA ILE A 140 -15.64 23.69 -16.75
C ILE A 140 -14.76 23.73 -18.00
N SER A 141 -13.60 23.06 -17.93
CA SER A 141 -12.60 22.96 -19.00
C SER A 141 -12.96 21.90 -20.05
N ASP A 142 -12.45 22.06 -21.28
CA ASP A 142 -12.64 21.09 -22.37
C ASP A 142 -12.22 19.67 -21.98
N LYS A 143 -11.11 19.52 -21.25
CA LYS A 143 -10.68 18.21 -20.71
C LYS A 143 -11.81 17.54 -19.90
N MET A 144 -12.54 18.30 -19.08
CA MET A 144 -13.63 17.76 -18.26
C MET A 144 -14.92 17.53 -19.08
N ILE A 145 -15.19 18.39 -20.07
CA ILE A 145 -16.27 18.19 -21.06
C ILE A 145 -16.08 16.85 -21.79
N ASP A 146 -14.85 16.58 -22.23
CA ASP A 146 -14.46 15.37 -22.97
C ASP A 146 -14.43 14.12 -22.06
N GLN A 147 -13.89 14.24 -20.84
CA GLN A 147 -13.82 13.12 -19.89
C GLN A 147 -15.20 12.62 -19.43
N LEU A 148 -16.20 13.51 -19.32
CA LEU A 148 -17.55 13.15 -18.87
C LEU A 148 -18.55 12.95 -20.01
N LEU A 149 -18.14 13.18 -21.27
CA LEU A 149 -18.99 13.24 -22.47
C LEU A 149 -20.19 14.19 -22.29
N ILE A 150 -19.93 15.38 -21.75
CA ILE A 150 -20.92 16.48 -21.78
C ILE A 150 -21.19 16.79 -23.26
N GLY A 151 -22.46 16.98 -23.64
CA GLY A 151 -22.87 17.06 -25.04
C GLY A 151 -23.91 18.13 -25.34
N TRP A 152 -24.38 18.14 -26.58
CA TRP A 152 -25.47 18.97 -27.08
C TRP A 152 -26.51 18.09 -27.77
N ALA A 153 -27.80 18.32 -27.52
CA ALA A 153 -28.89 17.77 -28.31
C ALA A 153 -29.32 18.81 -29.34
N HIS A 154 -29.18 18.49 -30.63
CA HIS A 154 -29.54 19.38 -31.74
C HIS A 154 -31.01 19.82 -31.65
N GLU A 155 -31.31 21.03 -32.13
CA GLU A 155 -32.68 21.59 -32.06
C GLU A 155 -33.67 20.75 -32.89
N ASP A 156 -33.23 20.22 -34.03
CA ASP A 156 -34.01 19.36 -34.93
C ASP A 156 -34.16 17.88 -34.50
N CYS A 157 -33.89 17.52 -33.24
CA CYS A 157 -34.23 16.20 -32.66
C CYS A 157 -33.74 14.97 -33.48
N HIS A 158 -32.42 14.80 -33.63
CA HIS A 158 -31.84 13.85 -34.58
C HIS A 158 -31.40 12.48 -34.01
N LEU A 159 -31.58 12.18 -32.71
CA LEU A 159 -31.04 10.95 -32.10
C LEU A 159 -31.57 9.67 -32.77
N GLN A 160 -32.88 9.60 -33.04
CA GLN A 160 -33.48 8.42 -33.70
C GLN A 160 -32.85 8.18 -35.08
N ARG A 161 -32.66 9.25 -35.87
CA ARG A 161 -32.15 9.17 -37.25
C ARG A 161 -30.70 8.68 -37.29
N GLU A 162 -29.87 9.16 -36.37
CA GLU A 162 -28.42 8.89 -36.38
C GLU A 162 -28.05 7.54 -35.73
N LEU A 163 -28.90 6.96 -34.88
CA LEU A 163 -28.63 5.70 -34.17
C LEU A 163 -29.60 4.55 -34.53
N GLY A 164 -30.71 4.79 -35.24
CA GLY A 164 -31.72 3.77 -35.54
C GLY A 164 -31.23 2.60 -36.39
N ASP A 165 -30.24 2.81 -37.26
CA ASP A 165 -29.55 1.75 -38.03
C ASP A 165 -28.69 0.82 -37.15
N LEU A 166 -28.42 1.21 -35.90
CA LEU A 166 -27.47 0.53 -35.00
C LEU A 166 -28.13 -0.15 -33.80
N PHE A 167 -29.36 0.24 -33.44
CA PHE A 167 -30.06 -0.26 -32.26
C PHE A 167 -31.53 -0.60 -32.58
N PRO A 168 -32.05 -1.76 -32.11
CA PRO A 168 -33.46 -2.09 -32.29
C PRO A 168 -34.39 -1.04 -31.68
N GLU A 169 -35.50 -0.75 -32.36
CA GLU A 169 -36.44 0.29 -31.96
C GLU A 169 -37.04 0.06 -30.55
N ASP A 170 -37.23 -1.20 -30.14
CA ASP A 170 -37.64 -1.56 -28.78
C ASP A 170 -36.60 -1.13 -27.72
N VAL A 171 -35.30 -1.23 -28.01
CA VAL A 171 -34.22 -0.75 -27.12
C VAL A 171 -34.24 0.77 -27.04
N MET A 172 -34.49 1.45 -28.17
CA MET A 172 -34.66 2.90 -28.22
C MET A 172 -35.89 3.35 -27.40
N LYS A 173 -37.06 2.71 -27.59
CA LYS A 173 -38.28 2.93 -26.77
C LYS A 173 -37.99 2.77 -25.28
N ARG A 174 -37.36 1.66 -24.89
CA ARG A 174 -37.01 1.33 -23.50
C ARG A 174 -36.02 2.28 -22.84
N SER A 175 -35.24 3.03 -23.62
CA SER A 175 -34.25 3.96 -23.08
C SER A 175 -34.84 5.14 -22.31
N GLY A 176 -36.08 5.55 -22.58
CA GLY A 176 -36.65 6.78 -22.03
C GLY A 176 -36.04 8.08 -22.58
N LEU A 177 -35.28 8.02 -23.68
CA LEU A 177 -34.78 9.20 -24.43
C LEU A 177 -35.78 9.70 -25.50
N PHE A 178 -36.87 8.97 -25.74
CA PHE A 178 -37.91 9.33 -26.71
C PHE A 178 -39.30 9.23 -26.09
N ASN A 179 -40.18 10.20 -26.35
CA ASN A 179 -41.61 9.97 -26.25
C ASN A 179 -42.05 9.07 -27.41
N VAL A 180 -43.03 8.20 -27.15
CA VAL A 180 -43.73 7.41 -28.16
C VAL A 180 -45.07 8.08 -28.43
N THR A 181 -45.42 8.29 -29.71
CA THR A 181 -46.71 8.88 -30.13
C THR A 181 -47.79 7.81 -30.36
N ASN A 182 -49.03 8.21 -30.63
CA ASN A 182 -50.15 7.29 -30.84
C ASN A 182 -49.98 6.39 -32.09
N ASP A 183 -49.14 6.81 -33.03
CA ASP A 183 -48.71 6.11 -34.24
C ASP A 183 -47.39 5.32 -34.05
N ASP A 184 -46.93 5.19 -32.79
CA ASP A 184 -45.72 4.44 -32.37
C ASP A 184 -44.37 5.05 -32.84
N THR A 185 -44.40 6.26 -33.41
CA THR A 185 -43.23 7.06 -33.79
C THR A 185 -42.49 7.59 -32.56
N LEU A 186 -41.16 7.71 -32.67
CA LEU A 186 -40.28 8.22 -31.61
C LEU A 186 -40.00 9.71 -31.77
N VAL A 187 -39.97 10.44 -30.65
CA VAL A 187 -39.65 11.87 -30.60
C VAL A 187 -38.67 12.14 -29.46
N ASP A 188 -37.45 12.56 -29.78
CA ASP A 188 -36.40 12.94 -28.82
C ASP A 188 -36.93 13.86 -27.70
N VAL A 189 -36.54 13.60 -26.45
CA VAL A 189 -37.00 14.42 -25.29
C VAL A 189 -36.09 15.60 -24.95
N PHE A 190 -34.94 15.72 -25.61
CA PHE A 190 -33.83 16.56 -25.15
C PHE A 190 -33.44 17.73 -26.07
N CYS A 191 -34.10 17.92 -27.21
CA CYS A 191 -33.68 18.87 -28.26
C CYS A 191 -33.43 20.30 -27.74
N GLY A 192 -32.36 20.95 -28.22
CA GLY A 192 -31.94 22.30 -27.81
C GLY A 192 -31.34 22.37 -26.39
N ARG A 193 -30.62 21.34 -25.93
CA ARG A 193 -30.11 21.27 -24.54
C ARG A 193 -28.67 20.77 -24.44
N ILE A 194 -27.94 21.31 -23.46
CA ILE A 194 -26.65 20.79 -23.01
C ILE A 194 -26.89 19.54 -22.16
N ILE A 195 -26.27 18.42 -22.53
CA ILE A 195 -26.55 17.09 -21.98
C ILE A 195 -25.45 16.65 -21.02
N PHE A 196 -25.86 16.15 -19.85
CA PHE A 196 -25.00 15.62 -18.80
C PHE A 196 -25.27 14.12 -18.61
N PRO A 197 -24.38 13.21 -19.04
CA PRO A 197 -24.50 11.78 -18.80
C PRO A 197 -24.12 11.45 -17.34
N TYR A 198 -24.94 10.62 -16.69
CA TYR A 198 -24.66 10.05 -15.37
C TYR A 198 -23.90 8.73 -15.51
N TRP A 199 -22.76 8.64 -14.84
CA TRP A 199 -21.86 7.49 -14.88
C TRP A 199 -21.93 6.67 -13.59
N LYS A 200 -22.01 5.34 -13.72
CA LYS A 200 -22.02 4.37 -12.61
C LYS A 200 -21.36 3.06 -13.05
N LYS A 201 -20.31 2.66 -12.34
CA LYS A 201 -19.40 1.55 -12.66
C LYS A 201 -18.93 1.58 -14.12
N GLY A 202 -18.52 2.75 -14.60
CA GLY A 202 -18.01 2.98 -15.95
C GLY A 202 -19.07 2.95 -17.07
N LYS A 203 -20.35 2.83 -16.73
CA LYS A 203 -21.46 2.80 -17.70
C LYS A 203 -22.32 4.05 -17.58
N VAL A 204 -22.83 4.55 -18.70
CA VAL A 204 -23.87 5.59 -18.70
C VAL A 204 -25.18 4.95 -18.24
N VAL A 205 -25.88 5.58 -17.30
CA VAL A 205 -27.09 5.03 -16.68
C VAL A 205 -28.29 5.99 -16.66
N TYR A 206 -28.04 7.29 -16.74
CA TYR A 206 -29.09 8.32 -16.74
C TYR A 206 -28.61 9.61 -17.46
N PHE A 207 -29.53 10.52 -17.79
CA PHE A 207 -29.24 11.78 -18.48
C PHE A 207 -30.09 12.95 -17.96
N ILE A 208 -29.50 14.15 -17.96
CA ILE A 208 -30.18 15.43 -17.71
C ILE A 208 -29.78 16.47 -18.76
N GLY A 209 -30.74 17.28 -19.21
CA GLY A 209 -30.57 18.28 -20.27
C GLY A 209 -30.89 19.71 -19.81
N ARG A 210 -29.88 20.57 -19.77
CA ARG A 210 -29.98 22.00 -19.45
C ARG A 210 -30.34 22.81 -20.69
N ASP A 211 -31.42 23.59 -20.59
CA ASP A 211 -31.83 24.60 -21.57
C ASP A 211 -30.92 25.85 -21.48
N PRO A 212 -30.05 26.16 -22.46
CA PRO A 212 -29.03 27.19 -22.31
C PRO A 212 -29.60 28.62 -22.26
N ILE A 213 -30.78 28.85 -22.84
CA ILE A 213 -31.43 30.16 -22.97
C ILE A 213 -32.50 30.43 -21.90
N TRP A 214 -32.83 29.44 -21.08
CA TRP A 214 -33.87 29.51 -20.05
C TRP A 214 -33.80 30.75 -19.14
N THR A 215 -34.94 31.43 -19.01
CA THR A 215 -35.20 32.56 -18.11
C THR A 215 -36.37 32.26 -17.15
N LYS A 216 -36.66 33.14 -16.18
CA LYS A 216 -37.79 32.94 -15.23
C LYS A 216 -39.17 32.96 -15.92
N GLU A 217 -39.26 33.56 -17.10
CA GLU A 217 -40.47 33.67 -17.94
C GLU A 217 -40.62 32.50 -18.93
N SER A 218 -39.61 31.62 -19.03
CA SER A 218 -39.57 30.53 -20.02
C SER A 218 -40.59 29.43 -19.68
N ARG A 219 -41.36 29.01 -20.69
CA ARG A 219 -42.35 27.91 -20.58
C ARG A 219 -41.71 26.52 -20.47
N SER A 220 -40.45 26.38 -20.90
CA SER A 220 -39.66 25.15 -20.78
C SER A 220 -39.08 24.99 -19.36
N PRO A 221 -38.83 23.75 -18.90
CA PRO A 221 -38.13 23.55 -17.63
C PRO A 221 -36.62 23.79 -17.79
N LYS A 222 -36.03 24.49 -16.80
CA LYS A 222 -34.58 24.79 -16.68
C LYS A 222 -33.70 23.57 -16.94
N TYR A 223 -34.13 22.43 -16.41
CA TYR A 223 -33.55 21.11 -16.64
C TYR A 223 -34.65 20.13 -17.06
N PHE A 224 -34.45 19.41 -18.15
CA PHE A 224 -35.22 18.22 -18.50
C PHE A 224 -34.48 16.97 -17.97
N LYS A 225 -35.20 15.88 -17.71
CA LYS A 225 -34.64 14.64 -17.17
C LYS A 225 -35.10 13.46 -18.00
N GLN A 226 -34.22 12.48 -18.19
CA GLN A 226 -34.56 11.25 -18.90
C GLN A 226 -35.76 10.56 -18.25
N MET A 227 -36.62 9.99 -19.08
CA MET A 227 -37.87 9.42 -18.60
C MET A 227 -37.59 8.08 -17.90
N VAL A 228 -38.30 7.82 -16.81
CA VAL A 228 -38.22 6.57 -16.04
C VAL A 228 -39.49 5.74 -16.24
N HIS A 229 -39.41 4.44 -15.94
CA HIS A 229 -40.57 3.54 -15.93
C HIS A 229 -41.69 4.08 -15.02
N SER A 230 -42.92 4.07 -15.52
CA SER A 230 -44.12 4.52 -14.78
C SER A 230 -45.39 3.99 -15.46
N GLU A 231 -46.54 4.04 -14.79
CA GLU A 231 -47.83 3.60 -15.38
C GLU A 231 -48.20 4.35 -16.68
N ALA A 232 -47.81 5.62 -16.80
CA ALA A 232 -47.99 6.43 -17.99
C ALA A 232 -46.92 6.17 -19.09
N ARG A 233 -45.83 5.46 -18.75
CA ARG A 233 -44.71 5.11 -19.66
C ARG A 233 -44.20 3.70 -19.37
N PRO A 234 -45.05 2.65 -19.51
CA PRO A 234 -44.68 1.29 -19.17
C PRO A 234 -43.62 0.70 -20.12
N TYR A 235 -43.49 1.29 -21.32
CA TYR A 235 -42.49 0.96 -22.34
C TYR A 235 -41.05 1.31 -21.94
N VAL A 236 -40.84 2.25 -21.01
CA VAL A 236 -39.49 2.58 -20.52
C VAL A 236 -39.01 1.46 -19.59
N SER A 237 -37.76 1.03 -19.74
CA SER A 237 -37.22 -0.06 -18.93
C SER A 237 -37.13 0.31 -17.45
N LYS A 238 -37.43 -0.66 -16.56
CA LYS A 238 -37.20 -0.55 -15.11
C LYS A 238 -35.72 -0.41 -14.73
N VAL A 239 -34.81 -0.58 -15.70
CA VAL A 239 -33.38 -0.30 -15.57
C VAL A 239 -33.09 1.20 -15.48
N ILE A 240 -33.97 2.06 -16.02
CA ILE A 240 -33.79 3.52 -16.03
C ILE A 240 -34.36 4.13 -14.73
N ASP A 241 -33.47 4.62 -13.87
CA ASP A 241 -33.79 5.10 -12.52
C ASP A 241 -33.19 6.50 -12.26
N ASN A 242 -33.93 7.32 -11.50
CA ASN A 242 -33.53 8.66 -11.05
C ASN A 242 -33.07 8.71 -9.58
N SER A 243 -32.89 7.57 -8.91
CA SER A 243 -32.26 7.47 -7.58
C SER A 243 -30.74 7.73 -7.60
N VAL A 244 -30.11 7.56 -8.77
CA VAL A 244 -28.66 7.69 -9.01
C VAL A 244 -28.14 9.10 -8.69
N PHE A 245 -26.94 9.18 -8.11
CA PHE A 245 -26.21 10.43 -7.95
C PHE A 245 -25.27 10.68 -9.13
N TYR A 246 -25.11 11.94 -9.53
CA TYR A 246 -24.03 12.33 -10.42
C TYR A 246 -22.71 12.10 -9.69
N GLY A 247 -21.70 11.55 -10.37
CA GLY A 247 -20.35 11.41 -9.80
C GLY A 247 -20.11 10.21 -8.87
N GLU A 248 -21.02 9.23 -8.79
CA GLU A 248 -20.83 8.01 -7.96
C GLU A 248 -19.48 7.29 -8.19
N ASP A 249 -18.97 7.30 -9.42
CA ASP A 249 -17.67 6.67 -9.72
C ASP A 249 -16.47 7.42 -9.14
N SER A 250 -16.59 8.71 -8.82
CA SER A 250 -15.52 9.48 -8.17
C SER A 250 -15.29 9.07 -6.71
N ILE A 251 -16.33 8.57 -6.03
CA ILE A 251 -16.28 8.28 -4.59
C ILE A 251 -15.87 6.83 -4.27
N GLN A 252 -15.64 5.98 -5.27
CA GLN A 252 -15.30 4.57 -5.03
C GLN A 252 -13.97 4.39 -4.29
N LYS A 253 -12.96 5.23 -4.57
CA LYS A 253 -11.61 5.17 -3.98
C LYS A 253 -11.22 6.39 -3.12
N ALA A 254 -12.19 7.23 -2.74
CA ALA A 254 -11.96 8.44 -1.95
C ALA A 254 -12.55 8.31 -0.55
N ASP A 255 -11.79 8.67 0.50
CA ASP A 255 -12.25 8.57 1.89
C ASP A 255 -12.96 9.83 2.40
N SER A 256 -12.63 10.99 1.81
CA SER A 256 -13.37 12.25 1.96
C SER A 256 -14.27 12.47 0.74
N VAL A 257 -15.54 12.81 0.97
CA VAL A 257 -16.56 12.96 -0.08
C VAL A 257 -17.37 14.23 0.11
N MET A 258 -17.56 15.00 -0.96
CA MET A 258 -18.41 16.19 -0.97
C MET A 258 -19.80 15.92 -1.58
N ILE A 259 -20.84 16.56 -1.05
CA ILE A 259 -22.21 16.58 -1.60
C ILE A 259 -22.55 18.01 -2.02
N THR A 260 -23.09 18.19 -3.22
CA THR A 260 -23.50 19.50 -3.77
C THR A 260 -24.96 19.52 -4.21
N GLU A 261 -25.54 20.71 -4.44
CA GLU A 261 -26.91 20.87 -4.95
C GLU A 261 -27.02 20.61 -6.46
N GLY A 262 -25.98 20.99 -7.21
CA GLY A 262 -25.96 21.00 -8.67
C GLY A 262 -24.95 20.04 -9.29
N ILE A 263 -25.31 19.50 -10.45
CA ILE A 263 -24.42 18.69 -11.31
C ILE A 263 -23.16 19.49 -11.67
N THR A 264 -23.32 20.76 -11.98
CA THR A 264 -22.25 21.68 -12.41
C THR A 264 -21.23 21.94 -11.32
N ASP A 265 -21.70 21.99 -10.08
CA ASP A 265 -20.93 22.14 -8.85
C ASP A 265 -20.13 20.86 -8.56
N CYS A 266 -20.75 19.69 -8.73
CA CYS A 266 -20.09 18.40 -8.68
C CYS A 266 -18.99 18.25 -9.75
N ILE A 267 -19.25 18.67 -11.00
CA ILE A 267 -18.25 18.63 -12.09
C ILE A 267 -17.08 19.58 -11.79
N LYS A 268 -17.36 20.79 -11.30
CA LYS A 268 -16.31 21.75 -10.95
C LYS A 268 -15.50 21.28 -9.73
N ALA A 269 -16.13 20.64 -8.73
CA ALA A 269 -15.43 19.99 -7.64
C ALA A 269 -14.52 18.84 -8.12
N HIS A 270 -15.00 17.98 -9.03
CA HIS A 270 -14.18 16.93 -9.66
C HIS A 270 -12.97 17.50 -10.41
N GLN A 271 -13.14 18.65 -11.08
CA GLN A 271 -12.06 19.30 -11.82
C GLN A 271 -10.91 19.77 -10.93
N GLU A 272 -11.20 20.23 -9.71
CA GLU A 272 -10.17 20.57 -8.71
C GLU A 272 -9.59 19.32 -8.00
N GLY A 273 -10.11 18.14 -8.30
CA GLY A 273 -9.69 16.86 -7.73
C GLY A 273 -10.39 16.48 -6.42
N LEU A 274 -11.59 17.05 -6.15
CA LEU A 274 -12.41 16.69 -5.01
C LEU A 274 -13.43 15.60 -5.43
N ALA A 275 -13.47 14.48 -4.72
CA ALA A 275 -14.50 13.45 -4.94
C ALA A 275 -15.86 13.99 -4.48
N CYS A 276 -16.87 13.94 -5.36
CA CYS A 276 -18.13 14.62 -5.14
C CYS A 276 -19.33 13.88 -5.74
N ILE A 277 -20.50 14.04 -5.12
CA ILE A 277 -21.79 13.59 -5.63
C ILE A 277 -22.85 14.71 -5.65
N SER A 278 -23.76 14.67 -6.63
CA SER A 278 -24.93 15.55 -6.70
C SER A 278 -26.21 14.75 -7.03
N PRO A 279 -27.34 14.97 -6.32
CA PRO A 279 -28.62 14.37 -6.68
C PRO A 279 -29.16 14.81 -8.04
N VAL A 280 -30.05 13.99 -8.63
CA VAL A 280 -30.86 14.32 -9.82
C VAL A 280 -31.86 15.47 -9.56
N THR A 281 -32.22 15.70 -8.31
CA THR A 281 -33.04 16.84 -7.81
C THR A 281 -32.17 17.81 -7.04
N VAL A 282 -32.59 19.07 -6.88
CA VAL A 282 -31.89 20.09 -6.03
C VAL A 282 -31.77 19.72 -4.53
N ARG A 283 -32.23 18.54 -4.13
CA ARG A 283 -32.10 17.94 -2.79
C ARG A 283 -32.09 16.42 -2.94
N ILE A 284 -31.43 15.74 -2.00
CA ILE A 284 -31.62 14.30 -1.80
C ILE A 284 -33.03 14.10 -1.23
N LYS A 285 -33.88 13.32 -1.92
CA LYS A 285 -35.22 12.99 -1.44
C LYS A 285 -35.16 11.99 -0.27
N ASP A 286 -36.21 11.90 0.54
CA ASP A 286 -36.24 10.97 1.67
C ASP A 286 -36.09 9.49 1.25
N GLU A 287 -36.58 9.09 0.08
CA GLU A 287 -36.41 7.73 -0.45
C GLU A 287 -34.96 7.47 -0.94
N GLN A 288 -34.22 8.54 -1.28
CA GLN A 288 -32.81 8.48 -1.72
C GLN A 288 -31.82 8.55 -0.54
N LYS A 289 -32.26 8.97 0.66
CA LYS A 289 -31.38 9.19 1.82
C LYS A 289 -30.73 7.90 2.33
N GLU A 290 -31.46 6.78 2.36
CA GLU A 290 -30.89 5.48 2.71
C GLU A 290 -29.82 5.08 1.67
N TYR A 291 -30.08 5.30 0.38
CA TYR A 291 -29.09 5.01 -0.66
C TYR A 291 -27.83 5.88 -0.54
N ALA A 292 -27.99 7.17 -0.22
CA ALA A 292 -26.85 8.06 0.10
C ALA A 292 -26.07 7.54 1.32
N TYR A 293 -26.75 7.12 2.39
CA TYR A 293 -26.09 6.50 3.55
C TYR A 293 -25.29 5.25 3.17
N GLN A 294 -25.83 4.34 2.36
CA GLN A 294 -25.12 3.12 1.93
C GLN A 294 -23.85 3.42 1.09
N LEU A 295 -23.81 4.55 0.37
CA LEU A 295 -22.61 5.03 -0.34
C LEU A 295 -21.57 5.69 0.58
N LEU A 296 -22.02 6.29 1.71
CA LEU A 296 -21.22 7.20 2.54
C LEU A 296 -20.82 6.62 3.91
N LYS A 297 -21.47 5.56 4.38
CA LYS A 297 -21.28 4.99 5.73
C LYS A 297 -19.86 4.53 6.08
N ASN A 298 -19.03 4.24 5.07
CA ASN A 298 -17.63 3.83 5.23
C ASN A 298 -16.64 4.96 4.89
N LYS A 299 -17.08 6.23 4.84
CA LYS A 299 -16.23 7.39 4.55
C LYS A 299 -15.77 8.04 5.84
N SER A 300 -14.49 8.40 5.91
CA SER A 300 -13.91 9.07 7.08
C SER A 300 -14.36 10.52 7.20
N GLU A 301 -14.79 11.12 6.09
CA GLU A 301 -15.27 12.49 6.03
C GLU A 301 -16.37 12.69 4.98
N VAL A 302 -17.48 13.32 5.39
CA VAL A 302 -18.54 13.77 4.48
C VAL A 302 -18.73 15.28 4.66
N ILE A 303 -18.66 16.02 3.54
CA ILE A 303 -18.83 17.47 3.50
C ILE A 303 -20.05 17.81 2.63
N ILE A 304 -20.97 18.65 3.10
CA ILE A 304 -22.06 19.19 2.27
C ILE A 304 -21.81 20.66 1.98
N CYS A 305 -21.80 21.01 0.69
CA CYS A 305 -21.63 22.37 0.19
C CYS A 305 -22.75 22.69 -0.81
N ASN A 306 -23.86 23.23 -0.30
CA ASN A 306 -24.98 23.72 -1.10
C ASN A 306 -24.94 25.25 -1.24
N ASP A 307 -25.62 25.72 -2.27
CA ASP A 307 -25.73 27.11 -2.66
C ASP A 307 -26.21 28.02 -1.51
N ASN A 308 -25.55 29.16 -1.33
CA ASN A 308 -25.95 30.17 -0.36
C ASN A 308 -26.80 31.23 -1.08
N GLU A 309 -28.05 31.39 -0.67
CA GLU A 309 -29.03 32.30 -1.27
C GLU A 309 -30.03 32.82 -0.23
N ASP A 310 -30.55 34.04 -0.42
CA ASP A 310 -31.39 34.75 0.58
C ASP A 310 -32.58 33.95 1.11
N ASN A 311 -33.20 33.14 0.26
CA ASN A 311 -34.36 32.33 0.62
C ASN A 311 -34.00 31.09 1.47
N GLN A 312 -32.70 30.78 1.61
CA GLN A 312 -32.09 29.66 2.35
C GLN A 312 -32.49 28.25 1.86
N THR A 313 -32.83 28.09 0.59
CA THR A 313 -33.26 26.79 0.01
C THR A 313 -32.16 25.75 0.04
N GLY A 314 -30.93 26.09 -0.38
CA GLY A 314 -29.80 25.17 -0.36
C GLY A 314 -29.38 24.81 1.07
N LYS A 315 -29.23 25.81 1.94
CA LYS A 315 -28.96 25.61 3.38
C LYS A 315 -29.93 24.64 4.07
N ARG A 316 -31.24 24.76 3.81
CA ARG A 316 -32.26 23.81 4.32
C ARG A 316 -32.11 22.41 3.73
N GLY A 317 -31.72 22.29 2.45
CA GLY A 317 -31.43 21.01 1.80
C GLY A 317 -30.22 20.29 2.39
N ALA A 318 -29.13 21.03 2.61
CA ALA A 318 -27.92 20.54 3.26
C ALA A 318 -28.21 20.07 4.70
N MET A 319 -28.87 20.90 5.51
CA MET A 319 -29.22 20.53 6.89
C MET A 319 -30.12 19.29 6.96
N ALA A 320 -31.14 19.18 6.10
CA ALA A 320 -32.03 18.01 6.06
C ALA A 320 -31.36 16.72 5.55
N THR A 321 -30.20 16.84 4.91
CA THR A 321 -29.37 15.71 4.46
C THR A 321 -28.37 15.31 5.53
N ALA A 322 -27.66 16.29 6.11
CA ALA A 322 -26.73 16.09 7.22
C ALA A 322 -27.44 15.49 8.46
N GLU A 323 -28.62 15.99 8.82
CA GLU A 323 -29.45 15.43 9.91
C GLU A 323 -29.73 13.94 9.76
N TYR A 324 -29.95 13.46 8.54
CA TYR A 324 -30.20 12.04 8.30
C TYR A 324 -28.91 11.20 8.39
N LEU A 325 -27.82 11.69 7.81
CA LEU A 325 -26.55 10.95 7.84
C LEU A 325 -25.98 10.88 9.27
N GLU A 326 -26.06 11.98 10.02
CA GLU A 326 -25.74 12.07 11.44
C GLU A 326 -26.63 11.17 12.31
N SER A 327 -27.94 11.06 12.01
CA SER A 327 -28.84 10.13 12.72
C SER A 327 -28.52 8.65 12.49
N LYS A 328 -27.74 8.35 11.45
CA LYS A 328 -27.18 7.02 11.13
C LYS A 328 -25.71 6.88 11.54
N GLY A 329 -25.14 7.82 12.29
CA GLY A 329 -23.77 7.78 12.79
C GLY A 329 -22.67 8.16 11.79
N VAL A 330 -23.02 8.74 10.63
CA VAL A 330 -22.04 9.26 9.67
C VAL A 330 -21.72 10.71 10.02
N PRO A 331 -20.46 11.09 10.29
CA PRO A 331 -20.09 12.45 10.63
C PRO A 331 -20.18 13.36 9.40
N VAL A 332 -20.97 14.45 9.48
CA VAL A 332 -21.20 15.37 8.36
C VAL A 332 -20.90 16.82 8.73
N ARG A 333 -19.98 17.43 7.98
CA ARG A 333 -19.67 18.86 8.06
C ARG A 333 -20.40 19.62 6.96
N VAL A 334 -21.17 20.64 7.30
CA VAL A 334 -21.81 21.55 6.34
C VAL A 334 -20.94 22.80 6.20
N VAL A 335 -20.59 23.14 4.96
CA VAL A 335 -19.87 24.37 4.59
C VAL A 335 -20.88 25.41 4.10
N GLU A 336 -20.72 26.65 4.54
CA GLU A 336 -21.53 27.79 4.10
C GLU A 336 -20.64 28.75 3.29
N LEU A 337 -20.89 28.82 1.97
CA LEU A 337 -20.11 29.66 1.05
C LEU A 337 -20.23 31.16 1.40
N PRO A 338 -19.14 31.94 1.36
CA PRO A 338 -19.19 33.37 1.62
C PRO A 338 -19.90 34.10 0.46
N ARG A 339 -21.11 34.59 0.71
CA ARG A 339 -21.90 35.34 -0.27
C ARG A 339 -21.57 36.84 -0.19
N PRO A 340 -21.15 37.49 -1.30
CA PRO A 340 -20.88 38.93 -1.31
C PRO A 340 -22.14 39.77 -1.03
N GLU A 341 -21.94 40.99 -0.52
CA GLU A 341 -23.03 41.94 -0.28
C GLU A 341 -23.67 42.36 -1.62
N GLY A 342 -25.01 42.32 -1.69
CA GLY A 342 -25.77 42.64 -2.91
C GLY A 342 -25.88 41.51 -3.95
N VAL A 343 -25.44 40.28 -3.63
CA VAL A 343 -25.52 39.12 -4.54
C VAL A 343 -26.58 38.12 -4.06
N ASP A 344 -27.69 37.95 -4.78
CA ASP A 344 -28.84 37.07 -4.45
C ASP A 344 -28.45 35.63 -4.05
N LYS A 345 -27.44 35.06 -4.73
CA LYS A 345 -27.01 33.66 -4.66
C LYS A 345 -25.52 33.55 -5.01
N ILE A 346 -24.79 32.66 -4.33
CA ILE A 346 -23.52 32.10 -4.82
C ILE A 346 -23.60 30.56 -4.82
N ASP A 347 -23.13 29.93 -5.90
CA ASP A 347 -22.97 28.48 -6.01
C ASP A 347 -21.48 28.06 -5.97
N LEU A 348 -21.20 26.76 -5.83
CA LEU A 348 -19.83 26.27 -5.67
C LEU A 348 -19.04 26.40 -6.98
N ALA A 349 -19.71 26.22 -8.12
CA ALA A 349 -19.09 26.41 -9.42
C ALA A 349 -18.62 27.86 -9.66
N GLU A 350 -19.38 28.85 -9.18
CA GLU A 350 -19.01 30.27 -9.17
C GLU A 350 -17.89 30.57 -8.16
N TYR A 351 -17.96 30.03 -6.94
CA TYR A 351 -16.91 30.19 -5.93
C TYR A 351 -15.54 29.66 -6.42
N LEU A 352 -15.51 28.45 -6.98
CA LEU A 352 -14.28 27.81 -7.51
C LEU A 352 -13.80 28.38 -8.86
N GLN A 353 -14.45 29.41 -9.43
CA GLN A 353 -13.87 30.21 -10.51
C GLN A 353 -12.95 31.33 -9.99
N THR A 354 -13.06 31.68 -8.71
CA THR A 354 -12.30 32.80 -8.09
C THR A 354 -11.44 32.37 -6.90
N HIS A 355 -11.67 31.18 -6.34
CA HIS A 355 -10.99 30.63 -5.17
C HIS A 355 -10.48 29.21 -5.43
N SER A 356 -9.39 28.81 -4.77
CA SER A 356 -8.87 27.45 -4.83
C SER A 356 -9.57 26.50 -3.85
N LYS A 357 -9.38 25.18 -4.04
CA LYS A 357 -9.90 24.15 -3.12
C LYS A 357 -9.30 24.25 -1.71
N GLU A 358 -8.08 24.73 -1.57
CA GLU A 358 -7.44 24.95 -0.27
C GLU A 358 -8.13 26.10 0.49
N GLN A 359 -8.63 27.12 -0.22
CA GLN A 359 -9.46 28.18 0.36
C GLN A 359 -10.85 27.66 0.73
N LEU A 360 -11.46 26.80 -0.10
CA LEU A 360 -12.72 26.11 0.22
C LEU A 360 -12.59 25.26 1.50
N GLN A 361 -11.48 24.54 1.65
CA GLN A 361 -11.18 23.72 2.84
C GLN A 361 -10.91 24.56 4.11
N GLN A 362 -10.56 25.84 3.97
CA GLN A 362 -10.39 26.77 5.09
C GLN A 362 -11.71 27.46 5.52
N LEU A 363 -12.83 27.26 4.80
CA LEU A 363 -14.12 27.81 5.19
C LEU A 363 -14.64 27.17 6.49
N ASN A 364 -15.36 27.97 7.27
CA ASN A 364 -15.90 27.54 8.56
C ASN A 364 -17.07 26.55 8.38
N SER A 365 -16.76 25.27 8.51
CA SER A 365 -17.74 24.17 8.50
C SER A 365 -18.28 23.84 9.89
N LYS A 366 -19.55 23.43 10.01
CA LYS A 366 -20.18 23.01 11.27
C LYS A 366 -20.95 21.71 11.11
N ASN A 367 -21.21 20.98 12.20
CA ASN A 367 -22.19 19.90 12.13
C ASN A 367 -23.62 20.45 12.15
N VAL A 368 -24.60 19.61 11.79
CA VAL A 368 -26.00 20.04 11.67
C VAL A 368 -26.62 20.47 13.00
N TRP A 369 -26.20 19.88 14.13
CA TRP A 369 -26.74 20.13 15.46
C TRP A 369 -26.30 21.50 15.99
N GLU A 370 -25.02 21.84 15.78
CA GLU A 370 -24.47 23.19 15.97
C GLU A 370 -25.26 24.23 15.15
N MET A 371 -25.48 23.99 13.85
CA MET A 371 -26.23 24.92 13.00
C MET A 371 -27.68 25.11 13.47
N LYS A 372 -28.35 24.02 13.89
CA LYS A 372 -29.70 24.09 14.47
C LYS A 372 -29.72 24.82 15.81
N LEU A 373 -28.69 24.67 16.65
CA LEU A 373 -28.56 25.34 17.95
C LEU A 373 -28.28 26.85 17.78
N LEU A 374 -27.33 27.21 16.92
CA LEU A 374 -26.98 28.60 16.61
C LEU A 374 -28.14 29.40 16.00
N ALA A 375 -29.15 28.72 15.45
CA ALA A 375 -30.37 29.32 14.92
C ALA A 375 -31.49 29.54 15.97
N GLN A 376 -31.28 29.14 17.23
CA GLN A 376 -32.28 29.33 18.29
C GLN A 376 -32.23 30.74 18.88
N HIS A 377 -33.39 31.33 19.17
CA HIS A 377 -33.42 32.56 19.98
C HIS A 377 -33.23 32.23 21.47
N VAL A 378 -32.28 32.92 22.11
CA VAL A 378 -32.01 32.86 23.55
C VAL A 378 -32.71 34.04 24.25
N PRO A 379 -33.79 33.82 25.03
CA PRO A 379 -34.50 34.89 25.71
C PRO A 379 -33.70 35.48 26.89
N ASP A 380 -34.07 36.67 27.36
CA ASP A 380 -33.40 37.30 28.50
C ASP A 380 -33.65 36.58 29.84
N GLY A 381 -34.88 36.12 30.10
CA GLY A 381 -35.27 35.49 31.38
C GLY A 381 -34.90 34.01 31.48
N ASN A 382 -34.50 33.55 32.68
CA ASN A 382 -33.99 32.18 32.87
C ASN A 382 -35.06 31.09 32.68
N VAL A 383 -36.32 31.38 33.01
CA VAL A 383 -37.45 30.44 32.83
C VAL A 383 -37.77 30.29 31.34
N GLU A 384 -37.70 31.39 30.59
CA GLU A 384 -37.86 31.44 29.15
C GLU A 384 -36.73 30.72 28.42
N ARG A 385 -35.46 30.90 28.85
CA ARG A 385 -34.30 30.13 28.37
C ARG A 385 -34.51 28.63 28.59
N ALA A 386 -34.88 28.22 29.80
CA ALA A 386 -35.11 26.81 30.13
C ALA A 386 -36.27 26.20 29.30
N ARG A 387 -37.33 26.98 29.05
CA ARG A 387 -38.44 26.59 28.17
C ARG A 387 -38.01 26.49 26.70
N SER A 388 -37.22 27.44 26.20
CA SER A 388 -36.71 27.46 24.82
C SER A 388 -35.77 26.28 24.56
N ALA A 389 -34.78 26.06 25.45
CA ALA A 389 -33.89 24.91 25.40
C ALA A 389 -34.66 23.57 25.47
N LYS A 390 -35.65 23.44 26.36
CA LYS A 390 -36.51 22.25 26.40
C LYS A 390 -37.28 22.02 25.09
N GLY A 391 -37.76 23.09 24.46
CA GLY A 391 -38.42 23.03 23.15
C GLY A 391 -37.47 22.52 22.06
N PHE A 392 -36.28 23.11 21.96
CA PHE A 392 -35.22 22.70 21.05
C PHE A 392 -34.84 21.21 21.22
N ILE A 393 -34.60 20.78 22.46
CA ILE A 393 -34.23 19.39 22.78
C ILE A 393 -35.32 18.42 22.31
N LEU A 394 -36.59 18.68 22.63
CA LEU A 394 -37.71 17.78 22.30
C LEU A 394 -38.04 17.73 20.79
N LYS A 395 -37.79 18.81 20.05
CA LYS A 395 -38.17 18.95 18.64
C LYS A 395 -37.02 18.63 17.70
N ASP A 396 -35.88 19.30 17.88
CA ASP A 396 -34.85 19.44 16.87
C ASP A 396 -33.67 18.49 17.05
N LEU A 397 -33.43 18.03 18.28
CA LEU A 397 -32.47 16.97 18.58
C LEU A 397 -33.09 15.56 18.52
N LYS A 398 -34.38 15.41 18.17
CA LYS A 398 -35.07 14.11 18.21
C LYS A 398 -34.36 13.04 17.38
N GLN A 399 -33.76 13.43 16.26
CA GLN A 399 -33.05 12.54 15.35
C GLN A 399 -31.54 12.43 15.61
N MET A 400 -30.97 13.17 16.57
CA MET A 400 -29.54 13.06 16.88
C MET A 400 -29.21 11.70 17.49
N ASP A 401 -28.07 11.09 17.15
CA ASP A 401 -27.63 9.81 17.71
C ASP A 401 -27.75 9.80 19.25
N PRO A 402 -28.39 8.79 19.88
CA PRO A 402 -28.63 8.77 21.33
C PRO A 402 -27.38 8.93 22.20
N SER A 403 -26.23 8.46 21.73
CA SER A 403 -24.94 8.43 22.42
C SER A 403 -24.29 9.82 22.45
N LEU A 404 -24.36 10.56 21.33
CA LEU A 404 -23.84 11.93 21.21
C LEU A 404 -24.83 12.97 21.75
N ARG A 405 -26.12 12.78 21.49
CA ARG A 405 -27.23 13.69 21.84
C ARG A 405 -27.18 14.19 23.28
N LYS A 406 -27.06 13.30 24.25
CA LYS A 406 -27.08 13.69 25.66
C LYS A 406 -25.76 14.36 26.10
N ILE A 407 -24.66 14.28 25.33
CA ILE A 407 -23.44 15.10 25.54
C ILE A 407 -23.72 16.52 25.04
N PHE A 408 -24.21 16.66 23.80
CA PHE A 408 -24.53 17.94 23.16
C PHE A 408 -25.51 18.79 23.99
N ILE A 409 -26.50 18.14 24.64
CA ILE A 409 -27.43 18.82 25.55
C ILE A 409 -26.72 19.33 26.82
N ARG A 410 -25.79 18.53 27.37
CA ARG A 410 -25.09 18.83 28.62
C ARG A 410 -24.03 19.92 28.46
N ASN A 411 -23.39 20.01 27.29
CA ASN A 411 -22.36 21.00 26.97
C ASN A 411 -22.94 22.18 26.17
N ASP A 412 -23.17 21.97 24.89
CA ASP A 412 -23.44 23.01 23.89
C ASP A 412 -24.77 23.72 24.15
N VAL A 413 -25.87 22.97 24.34
CA VAL A 413 -27.19 23.55 24.62
C VAL A 413 -27.21 24.27 25.97
N ARG A 414 -26.53 23.73 26.99
CA ARG A 414 -26.37 24.38 28.31
C ARG A 414 -25.69 25.74 28.16
N GLU A 415 -24.60 25.80 27.41
CA GLU A 415 -23.76 26.98 27.26
C GLU A 415 -24.42 28.05 26.39
N TYR A 416 -24.95 27.65 25.23
CA TYR A 416 -25.63 28.55 24.28
C TYR A 416 -26.84 29.24 24.93
N PHE A 417 -27.70 28.49 25.61
CA PHE A 417 -28.83 29.06 26.35
C PHE A 417 -28.44 29.64 27.72
N LYS A 418 -27.15 29.63 28.10
CA LYS A 418 -26.62 30.20 29.37
C LYS A 418 -27.36 29.69 30.61
N LEU A 419 -27.60 28.38 30.65
CA LEU A 419 -28.34 27.68 31.70
C LEU A 419 -27.42 27.07 32.76
N SER A 420 -27.91 26.95 34.00
CA SER A 420 -27.16 26.21 35.03
C SER A 420 -27.21 24.70 34.78
N ARG A 421 -26.26 23.96 35.38
CA ARG A 421 -26.30 22.48 35.41
C ARG A 421 -27.59 21.96 36.07
N THR A 422 -28.16 22.70 37.03
CA THR A 422 -29.43 22.35 37.68
C THR A 422 -30.62 22.48 36.72
N ASP A 423 -30.64 23.53 35.90
CA ASP A 423 -31.71 23.76 34.91
C ASP A 423 -31.71 22.66 33.85
N ILE A 424 -30.54 22.37 33.25
CA ILE A 424 -30.40 21.30 32.25
C ILE A 424 -30.71 19.92 32.83
N ASN A 425 -30.25 19.59 34.05
CA ASN A 425 -30.59 18.32 34.68
C ASN A 425 -32.09 18.22 35.02
N THR A 426 -32.76 19.34 35.29
CA THR A 426 -34.23 19.38 35.47
C THR A 426 -34.97 19.19 34.14
N ILE A 427 -34.49 19.84 33.07
CA ILE A 427 -35.00 19.65 31.72
C ILE A 427 -34.88 18.18 31.30
N MET A 428 -33.68 17.59 31.41
CA MET A 428 -33.41 16.19 31.07
C MET A 428 -34.30 15.21 31.83
N ARG A 429 -34.45 15.36 33.16
CA ARG A 429 -35.37 14.52 33.97
C ARG A 429 -36.84 14.65 33.58
N SER A 430 -37.22 15.77 32.99
CA SER A 430 -38.59 16.08 32.56
C SER A 430 -38.87 15.67 31.10
N ILE A 431 -37.98 14.86 30.52
CA ILE A 431 -37.99 14.36 29.16
C ILE A 431 -37.75 12.84 29.21
N LYS A 432 -38.46 12.07 28.37
CA LYS A 432 -38.28 10.62 28.20
C LYS A 432 -38.58 10.27 26.75
N TRP A 433 -37.66 9.64 26.03
CA TRP A 433 -37.89 9.24 24.64
C TRP A 433 -38.18 7.73 24.57
N GLU A 434 -38.30 7.18 23.36
CA GLU A 434 -38.74 5.79 23.17
C GLU A 434 -37.57 4.84 22.93
N ASP A 435 -36.52 5.36 22.32
CA ASP A 435 -35.18 4.77 22.24
C ASP A 435 -34.49 4.68 23.62
N ASP A 436 -34.80 5.56 24.57
CA ASP A 436 -34.41 5.37 25.99
C ASP A 436 -34.98 4.06 26.59
N LYS A 437 -36.10 3.52 26.08
CA LYS A 437 -36.77 2.33 26.65
C LYS A 437 -36.08 1.01 26.27
N GLN A 438 -35.20 1.00 25.27
CA GLN A 438 -34.46 -0.19 24.85
C GLN A 438 -33.04 -0.29 25.45
N ARG A 439 -32.59 0.73 26.22
CA ARG A 439 -31.25 0.79 26.81
C ARG A 439 -31.24 1.40 28.23
N ASP A 440 -31.71 0.64 29.20
CA ASP A 440 -31.46 0.83 30.65
C ASP A 440 -31.68 -0.53 31.35
N PRO A 441 -31.07 -0.85 32.51
CA PRO A 441 -30.28 0.02 33.39
C PRO A 441 -28.83 -0.49 33.65
N PRO A 442 -27.97 0.23 34.42
CA PRO A 442 -28.19 1.52 35.09
C PRO A 442 -27.11 2.60 34.84
N GLY A 443 -27.51 3.86 34.55
CA GLY A 443 -26.79 5.02 35.13
C GLY A 443 -26.54 6.29 34.29
N ASP A 444 -27.58 7.10 34.04
CA ASP A 444 -27.49 8.55 33.69
C ASP A 444 -26.48 8.91 32.58
N ASP A 445 -26.50 8.11 31.52
CA ASP A 445 -25.28 7.78 30.80
C ASP A 445 -24.95 8.73 29.62
N THR A 446 -24.57 9.97 29.93
CA THR A 446 -23.58 10.79 29.17
C THR A 446 -22.88 11.85 30.02
N ASP A 447 -23.26 12.05 31.29
CA ASP A 447 -22.50 13.00 32.10
C ASP A 447 -21.13 12.40 32.38
N PHE A 448 -20.08 12.98 31.79
CA PHE A 448 -18.72 12.68 32.18
C PHE A 448 -18.47 13.08 33.65
N PHE A 449 -19.39 13.78 34.32
CA PHE A 449 -19.38 13.98 35.77
C PHE A 449 -20.62 13.37 36.43
N SER A 450 -20.41 12.55 37.47
CA SER A 450 -21.49 12.15 38.39
C SER A 450 -22.29 13.35 38.90
N SER A 451 -23.52 13.12 39.38
CA SER A 451 -24.42 14.15 39.93
C SER A 451 -23.88 14.96 41.13
N LYS A 452 -22.70 14.59 41.66
CA LYS A 452 -21.93 15.35 42.67
C LYS A 452 -20.74 16.14 42.09
N GLY A 453 -20.57 16.18 40.77
CA GLY A 453 -19.49 16.90 40.08
C GLY A 453 -18.15 16.17 39.98
N LYS A 454 -18.06 14.87 40.30
CA LYS A 454 -16.84 14.05 40.15
C LYS A 454 -16.82 13.33 38.80
N LEU A 455 -15.69 13.37 38.08
CA LEU A 455 -15.50 12.75 36.76
C LEU A 455 -15.73 11.22 36.77
N ASN A 456 -16.37 10.70 35.72
CA ASN A 456 -16.48 9.30 35.35
C ASN A 456 -15.41 8.97 34.29
N VAL A 457 -14.19 8.71 34.77
CA VAL A 457 -12.98 8.47 33.97
C VAL A 457 -13.19 7.37 32.94
N LYS A 458 -13.71 6.22 33.38
CA LYS A 458 -13.92 5.02 32.55
C LYS A 458 -14.65 5.38 31.25
N ARG A 459 -15.79 6.05 31.39
CA ARG A 459 -16.68 6.35 30.26
C ARG A 459 -16.09 7.36 29.27
N LEU A 460 -15.32 8.32 29.75
CA LEU A 460 -14.57 9.24 28.88
C LEU A 460 -13.41 8.55 28.15
N SER A 461 -12.88 7.47 28.73
CA SER A 461 -11.82 6.65 28.14
C SER A 461 -12.38 5.69 27.08
N GLU A 462 -13.52 5.05 27.35
CA GLU A 462 -14.28 4.26 26.36
C GLU A 462 -14.65 5.12 25.14
N TYR A 463 -15.08 6.37 25.36
CA TYR A 463 -15.29 7.34 24.28
C TYR A 463 -13.99 7.61 23.50
N ALA A 464 -12.85 7.87 24.17
CA ALA A 464 -11.59 8.10 23.47
C ALA A 464 -11.14 6.92 22.61
N MET A 465 -11.29 5.68 23.10
CA MET A 465 -10.93 4.45 22.36
C MET A 465 -11.89 4.13 21.21
N SER A 466 -13.11 4.68 21.22
CA SER A 466 -14.04 4.59 20.08
C SER A 466 -13.65 5.48 18.89
N LEU A 467 -12.79 6.48 19.09
CA LEU A 467 -12.36 7.44 18.05
C LEU A 467 -11.01 7.10 17.39
N ALA A 468 -10.20 6.24 18.01
CA ALA A 468 -8.93 5.77 17.46
C ALA A 468 -8.46 4.49 18.17
N HIS A 469 -7.78 3.61 17.43
CA HIS A 469 -7.14 2.43 18.01
C HIS A 469 -5.83 2.84 18.72
N PHE A 470 -5.71 2.45 19.99
CA PHE A 470 -4.54 2.68 20.82
C PHE A 470 -3.96 1.35 21.31
N ILE A 471 -2.64 1.33 21.50
CA ILE A 471 -1.92 0.26 22.20
C ILE A 471 -0.99 0.88 23.24
N THR A 472 -0.80 0.22 24.38
CA THR A 472 0.08 0.68 25.45
C THR A 472 1.08 -0.41 25.81
N PHE A 473 2.38 -0.09 25.83
CA PHE A 473 3.39 -1.06 26.23
C PHE A 473 3.36 -1.32 27.75
N ASP A 474 3.32 -2.60 28.11
CA ASP A 474 3.19 -3.08 29.48
C ASP A 474 4.28 -2.61 30.44
N ASP A 475 5.52 -2.43 29.95
CA ASP A 475 6.69 -2.05 30.72
C ASP A 475 6.85 -0.53 30.94
N THR A 476 6.70 0.31 29.92
CA THR A 476 6.93 1.77 30.01
C THR A 476 5.65 2.61 29.99
N LYS A 477 4.47 2.01 29.85
CA LYS A 477 3.16 2.68 29.72
C LYS A 477 3.06 3.74 28.61
N ARG A 478 3.96 3.71 27.63
CA ARG A 478 3.91 4.60 26.46
C ARG A 478 2.76 4.17 25.55
N VAL A 479 1.92 5.12 25.15
CA VAL A 479 0.77 4.91 24.29
C VAL A 479 1.15 5.20 22.83
N TYR A 480 0.77 4.30 21.93
CA TYR A 480 0.85 4.47 20.49
C TYR A 480 -0.57 4.51 19.91
N VAL A 481 -0.74 5.21 18.78
CA VAL A 481 -2.03 5.37 18.08
C VAL A 481 -1.89 4.91 16.63
N TYR A 482 -2.88 4.15 16.15
CA TYR A 482 -2.89 3.66 14.78
C TYR A 482 -3.22 4.78 13.77
N ARG A 483 -2.40 4.93 12.73
CA ARG A 483 -2.60 5.88 11.63
C ARG A 483 -1.99 5.32 10.34
N ASN A 484 -2.70 5.43 9.21
CA ASN A 484 -2.17 5.17 7.87
C ASN A 484 -1.45 3.80 7.69
N GLY A 485 -1.89 2.75 8.40
CA GLY A 485 -1.27 1.41 8.35
C GLY A 485 -0.26 1.10 9.46
N VAL A 486 0.07 2.05 10.35
CA VAL A 486 1.13 1.88 11.36
C VAL A 486 0.79 2.52 12.72
N TYR A 487 1.29 1.93 13.80
CA TYR A 487 1.20 2.51 15.15
C TYR A 487 2.32 3.53 15.39
N VAL A 488 1.95 4.80 15.56
CA VAL A 488 2.90 5.90 15.85
C VAL A 488 2.87 6.29 17.33
N PRO A 489 4.01 6.76 17.92
CA PRO A 489 4.06 7.19 19.31
C PRO A 489 3.24 8.48 19.57
N ASN A 490 3.17 8.89 20.84
CA ASN A 490 2.42 10.06 21.33
C ASN A 490 0.89 9.87 21.23
N GLY A 491 0.41 8.67 21.57
CA GLY A 491 -1.01 8.42 21.77
C GLY A 491 -1.60 9.27 22.90
N GLU A 492 -0.80 9.59 23.92
CA GLU A 492 -1.14 10.44 25.06
C GLU A 492 -1.61 11.84 24.62
N ASP A 493 -0.92 12.47 23.67
CA ASP A 493 -1.32 13.79 23.12
C ASP A 493 -2.62 13.71 22.31
N THR A 494 -2.89 12.55 21.70
CA THR A 494 -4.14 12.31 20.98
C THR A 494 -5.31 12.12 21.96
N ILE A 495 -5.11 11.35 23.04
CA ILE A 495 -6.06 11.24 24.14
C ILE A 495 -6.30 12.59 24.81
N ALA A 496 -5.24 13.36 25.09
CA ALA A 496 -5.34 14.69 25.69
C ALA A 496 -6.18 15.66 24.85
N ARG A 497 -5.99 15.67 23.53
CA ARG A 497 -6.80 16.46 22.58
C ARG A 497 -8.26 15.98 22.56
N ILE A 498 -8.52 14.68 22.55
CA ILE A 498 -9.89 14.14 22.62
C ILE A 498 -10.57 14.57 23.93
N VAL A 499 -9.88 14.48 25.07
CA VAL A 499 -10.39 14.88 26.40
C VAL A 499 -10.62 16.39 26.49
N GLN A 500 -9.75 17.21 25.90
CA GLN A 500 -9.95 18.66 25.81
C GLN A 500 -11.20 18.98 24.98
N ASN A 501 -11.36 18.38 23.79
CA ASN A 501 -12.53 18.59 22.96
C ASN A 501 -13.83 18.10 23.62
N ALA A 502 -13.80 16.98 24.35
CA ALA A 502 -14.98 16.40 25.00
C ALA A 502 -15.42 17.13 26.29
N LEU A 503 -14.51 17.83 26.97
CA LEU A 503 -14.78 18.51 28.25
C LEU A 503 -14.77 20.05 28.16
N GLY A 504 -14.21 20.65 27.10
CA GLY A 504 -14.08 22.10 26.95
C GLY A 504 -13.43 22.76 28.16
N ASP A 505 -14.00 23.88 28.62
CA ASP A 505 -13.60 24.60 29.84
C ASP A 505 -13.69 23.77 31.14
N SER A 506 -14.38 22.63 31.13
CA SER A 506 -14.37 21.68 32.27
C SER A 506 -13.20 20.69 32.21
N SER A 507 -12.34 20.75 31.19
CA SER A 507 -11.10 19.98 31.11
C SER A 507 -10.08 20.49 32.14
N LYS A 508 -9.34 19.55 32.74
CA LYS A 508 -8.30 19.83 33.73
C LYS A 508 -7.15 18.85 33.52
N LYS A 509 -5.92 19.25 33.87
CA LYS A 509 -4.73 18.37 33.77
C LYS A 509 -4.95 17.00 34.44
N ASN A 510 -5.62 16.97 35.60
CA ASN A 510 -5.95 15.73 36.29
C ASN A 510 -6.96 14.86 35.51
N HIS A 511 -7.98 15.45 34.86
CA HIS A 511 -8.94 14.69 34.05
C HIS A 511 -8.25 14.01 32.86
N ILE A 512 -7.33 14.74 32.21
CA ILE A 512 -6.50 14.20 31.11
C ILE A 512 -5.61 13.06 31.62
N ALA A 513 -4.93 13.25 32.75
CA ALA A 513 -4.06 12.22 33.35
C ALA A 513 -4.85 10.97 33.80
N GLU A 514 -6.04 11.15 34.38
CA GLU A 514 -6.92 10.04 34.78
C GLU A 514 -7.37 9.20 33.56
N VAL A 515 -7.76 9.85 32.45
CA VAL A 515 -8.17 9.17 31.21
C VAL A 515 -6.99 8.49 30.52
N ILE A 516 -5.83 9.16 30.42
CA ILE A 516 -4.60 8.53 29.89
C ILE A 516 -4.27 7.28 30.70
N ASN A 517 -4.29 7.35 32.04
CA ASN A 517 -4.03 6.19 32.90
C ASN A 517 -5.07 5.07 32.73
N TYR A 518 -6.34 5.37 32.44
CA TYR A 518 -7.33 4.33 32.13
C TYR A 518 -7.02 3.67 30.78
N VAL A 519 -6.85 4.44 29.70
CA VAL A 519 -6.53 3.90 28.36
C VAL A 519 -5.22 3.11 28.40
N GLN A 520 -4.23 3.57 29.18
CA GLN A 520 -2.97 2.86 29.44
C GLN A 520 -3.15 1.49 30.10
N LEU A 521 -4.22 1.27 30.88
CA LEU A 521 -4.53 0.00 31.55
C LEU A 521 -5.41 -0.91 30.70
N ASP A 522 -6.33 -0.35 29.91
CA ASP A 522 -7.25 -1.09 29.04
C ASP A 522 -6.55 -1.63 27.79
N THR A 523 -5.61 -0.86 27.21
CA THR A 523 -4.91 -1.17 25.94
C THR A 523 -3.54 -1.86 26.12
N LEU A 524 -3.31 -2.51 27.26
CA LEU A 524 -2.02 -3.13 27.59
C LEU A 524 -1.63 -4.27 26.64
N ILE A 525 -0.48 -4.12 25.99
CA ILE A 525 0.18 -5.19 25.22
C ILE A 525 1.63 -5.35 25.65
N SER A 526 2.18 -6.55 25.45
CA SER A 526 3.62 -6.78 25.59
C SER A 526 4.34 -6.51 24.27
N ARG A 527 5.56 -5.96 24.34
CA ARG A 527 6.39 -5.66 23.17
C ARG A 527 6.64 -6.88 22.26
N SER A 528 6.52 -8.10 22.78
CA SER A 528 6.64 -9.34 22.00
C SER A 528 5.53 -9.55 20.95
N LYS A 529 4.44 -8.77 20.98
CA LYS A 529 3.42 -8.75 19.92
C LYS A 529 3.72 -7.74 18.80
N VAL A 530 4.67 -6.83 19.01
CA VAL A 530 4.98 -5.74 18.08
C VAL A 530 5.96 -6.23 17.03
N ASN A 531 5.64 -6.03 15.75
CA ASN A 531 6.44 -6.54 14.62
C ASN A 531 6.78 -8.03 14.80
N HIS A 532 5.81 -8.86 15.22
CA HIS A 532 6.09 -10.24 15.64
C HIS A 532 6.12 -11.25 14.48
N ASP A 533 5.53 -10.90 13.35
CA ASP A 533 5.45 -11.71 12.14
C ASP A 533 6.64 -11.38 11.22
N THR A 534 7.46 -12.38 10.90
CA THR A 534 8.61 -12.23 9.99
C THR A 534 8.24 -12.50 8.53
N HIS A 535 7.03 -12.97 8.26
CA HIS A 535 6.52 -13.26 6.91
C HIS A 535 5.67 -12.11 6.34
N ARG A 536 5.42 -11.05 7.12
CA ARG A 536 4.66 -9.85 6.71
C ARG A 536 5.47 -8.57 6.74
N ILE A 537 5.45 -7.83 5.62
CA ILE A 537 6.16 -6.56 5.43
C ILE A 537 5.16 -5.42 5.22
N ASN A 538 5.13 -4.45 6.14
CA ASN A 538 4.24 -3.29 6.06
C ASN A 538 4.79 -2.25 5.06
N VAL A 539 4.04 -1.95 4.01
CA VAL A 539 4.35 -0.97 2.96
C VAL A 539 3.27 0.11 2.87
N LEU A 540 3.44 1.16 2.07
CA LEU A 540 2.48 2.27 2.03
C LEU A 540 1.07 1.83 1.59
N ASN A 541 0.97 0.93 0.63
CA ASN A 541 -0.30 0.48 0.04
C ASN A 541 -0.90 -0.81 0.65
N GLY A 542 -0.27 -1.43 1.65
CA GLY A 542 -0.80 -2.62 2.31
C GLY A 542 0.24 -3.37 3.14
N ILE A 543 -0.05 -4.62 3.48
CA ILE A 543 0.84 -5.53 4.19
C ILE A 543 1.18 -6.67 3.22
N TYR A 544 2.42 -6.71 2.76
CA TYR A 544 2.88 -7.70 1.78
C TYR A 544 3.25 -9.03 2.47
N ASN A 545 2.74 -10.14 1.94
CA ASN A 545 2.88 -11.47 2.49
C ASN A 545 3.93 -12.29 1.72
N LEU A 546 5.00 -12.71 2.40
CA LEU A 546 6.13 -13.44 1.81
C LEU A 546 5.79 -14.89 1.46
N ASP A 547 4.73 -15.48 2.01
CA ASP A 547 4.36 -16.87 1.72
C ASP A 547 3.42 -16.96 0.50
N THR A 548 2.54 -15.98 0.30
CA THR A 548 1.55 -15.98 -0.80
C THR A 548 1.91 -15.08 -1.99
N ASP A 549 2.89 -14.18 -1.86
CA ASP A 549 3.18 -13.09 -2.81
C ASP A 549 2.05 -12.06 -2.98
N GLU A 550 1.08 -12.03 -2.06
CA GLU A 550 -0.07 -11.12 -2.10
C GLU A 550 0.10 -9.87 -1.22
N LEU A 551 -0.72 -8.84 -1.51
CA LEU A 551 -0.79 -7.59 -0.73
C LEU A 551 -2.11 -7.55 0.06
N GLU A 552 -2.03 -7.79 1.36
CA GLU A 552 -3.15 -7.70 2.30
C GLU A 552 -3.50 -6.22 2.61
N PRO A 553 -4.78 -5.88 2.90
CA PRO A 553 -5.14 -4.53 3.33
C PRO A 553 -4.64 -4.22 4.74
N HIS A 554 -4.36 -2.94 5.00
CA HIS A 554 -3.98 -2.45 6.34
C HIS A 554 -5.04 -2.74 7.40
N SER A 555 -4.63 -3.34 8.53
CA SER A 555 -5.48 -3.56 9.71
C SER A 555 -4.80 -3.08 11.01
N PRO A 556 -5.54 -2.47 11.97
CA PRO A 556 -5.03 -2.17 13.30
C PRO A 556 -4.74 -3.42 14.16
N ASP A 557 -5.24 -4.60 13.76
CA ASP A 557 -4.92 -5.86 14.43
C ASP A 557 -3.48 -6.33 14.14
N TYR A 558 -2.91 -5.90 13.01
CA TYR A 558 -1.48 -6.09 12.73
C TYR A 558 -0.66 -5.04 13.48
N ILE A 559 -0.17 -5.42 14.66
CA ILE A 559 0.56 -4.53 15.57
C ILE A 559 1.98 -4.26 15.03
N SER A 560 2.09 -3.40 14.03
CA SER A 560 3.37 -2.88 13.52
C SER A 560 3.60 -1.43 13.96
N ILE A 561 4.81 -1.15 14.47
CA ILE A 561 5.35 0.21 14.64
C ILE A 561 6.31 0.60 13.49
N VAL A 562 6.43 -0.26 12.48
CA VAL A 562 7.28 -0.12 11.30
C VAL A 562 6.43 -0.15 10.04
N GLN A 563 6.75 0.72 9.09
CA GLN A 563 6.19 0.75 7.73
C GLN A 563 7.25 1.29 6.78
N LEU A 564 7.51 0.58 5.68
CA LEU A 564 8.47 1.01 4.65
C LEU A 564 7.82 2.10 3.78
N PRO A 565 8.55 3.17 3.40
CA PRO A 565 8.06 4.27 2.56
C PRO A 565 7.96 3.90 1.07
N VAL A 566 7.66 2.63 0.77
CA VAL A 566 7.58 2.07 -0.58
C VAL A 566 6.12 1.73 -0.89
N THR A 567 5.71 1.93 -2.15
CA THR A 567 4.45 1.41 -2.70
C THR A 567 4.78 0.16 -3.50
N TYR A 568 4.16 -0.98 -3.19
CA TYR A 568 4.37 -2.23 -3.92
C TYR A 568 3.61 -2.25 -5.26
N ASP A 569 4.35 -2.39 -6.37
CA ASP A 569 3.88 -2.74 -7.70
C ASP A 569 4.65 -4.00 -8.21
N PRO A 570 3.96 -5.13 -8.48
CA PRO A 570 4.59 -6.37 -8.94
C PRO A 570 5.20 -6.29 -10.35
N GLN A 571 5.02 -5.20 -11.10
CA GLN A 571 5.62 -4.99 -12.42
C GLN A 571 6.78 -3.98 -12.42
N ALA A 572 7.09 -3.37 -11.26
CA ALA A 572 8.17 -2.40 -11.16
C ALA A 572 9.57 -3.04 -11.26
N ILE A 573 10.51 -2.29 -11.84
CA ILE A 573 11.92 -2.64 -12.02
C ILE A 573 12.83 -1.46 -11.63
N CYS A 574 14.06 -1.74 -11.20
CA CYS A 574 15.01 -0.74 -10.70
C CYS A 574 16.32 -0.66 -11.52
N PRO A 575 16.24 -0.30 -12.82
CA PRO A 575 17.41 -0.31 -13.71
C PRO A 575 18.51 0.69 -13.30
N LEU A 576 18.20 1.79 -12.61
CA LEU A 576 19.21 2.73 -12.12
C LEU A 576 19.87 2.23 -10.83
N VAL A 577 19.13 1.54 -9.94
CA VAL A 577 19.72 0.85 -8.78
C VAL A 577 20.59 -0.33 -9.19
N ASP A 578 20.11 -1.19 -10.10
CA ASP A 578 20.89 -2.30 -10.72
C ASP A 578 22.21 -1.78 -11.28
N LYS A 579 22.13 -0.71 -12.08
CA LYS A 579 23.29 -0.06 -12.65
C LYS A 579 24.24 0.45 -11.55
N PHE A 580 23.73 1.19 -10.57
CA PHE A 580 24.54 1.76 -9.49
C PHE A 580 25.33 0.67 -8.75
N ILE A 581 24.67 -0.44 -8.36
CA ILE A 581 25.33 -1.58 -7.69
C ILE A 581 26.45 -2.15 -8.57
N SER A 582 26.19 -2.37 -9.87
CA SER A 582 27.21 -2.86 -10.82
C SER A 582 28.37 -1.90 -11.08
N GLU A 583 28.21 -0.60 -10.80
CA GLU A 583 29.29 0.38 -10.90
C GLU A 583 30.15 0.43 -9.62
N VAL A 584 29.60 0.16 -8.42
CA VAL A 584 30.31 0.34 -7.13
C VAL A 584 30.95 -0.93 -6.53
N LEU A 585 30.49 -2.12 -6.92
CA LEU A 585 30.92 -3.42 -6.38
C LEU A 585 31.39 -4.39 -7.48
N ASP A 586 32.07 -5.47 -7.07
CA ASP A 586 32.38 -6.59 -7.96
C ASP A 586 31.09 -7.38 -8.27
N GLU A 587 30.99 -7.98 -9.46
CA GLU A 587 29.81 -8.73 -9.93
C GLU A 587 29.32 -9.81 -8.93
N LYS A 588 30.27 -10.52 -8.31
CA LYS A 588 30.02 -11.54 -7.27
C LYS A 588 29.38 -11.00 -5.97
N ASP A 589 29.52 -9.71 -5.68
CA ASP A 589 29.06 -9.08 -4.44
C ASP A 589 27.76 -8.27 -4.65
N GLY A 590 27.26 -8.18 -5.89
CA GLY A 590 26.07 -7.40 -6.24
C GLY A 590 24.77 -7.95 -5.64
N ASP A 591 24.49 -9.24 -5.84
CA ASP A 591 23.29 -9.91 -5.30
C ASP A 591 23.26 -9.88 -3.76
N LEU A 592 24.43 -9.89 -3.12
CA LEU A 592 24.56 -9.82 -1.66
C LEU A 592 24.04 -8.46 -1.11
N ILE A 593 24.00 -7.39 -1.90
CA ILE A 593 23.32 -6.15 -1.50
C ILE A 593 21.80 -6.34 -1.45
N TYR A 594 21.19 -7.05 -2.40
CA TYR A 594 19.76 -7.36 -2.36
C TYR A 594 19.42 -8.33 -1.23
N GLU A 595 20.30 -9.30 -0.95
CA GLU A 595 20.15 -10.18 0.20
C GLU A 595 20.24 -9.41 1.53
N ILE A 596 21.23 -8.53 1.69
CA ILE A 596 21.38 -7.69 2.88
C ILE A 596 20.20 -6.73 3.05
N LEU A 597 19.77 -6.04 1.99
CA LEU A 597 18.69 -5.04 2.09
C LEU A 597 17.32 -5.71 2.23
N GLY A 598 17.09 -6.85 1.57
CA GLY A 598 15.94 -7.72 1.79
C GLY A 598 15.90 -8.25 3.23
N TYR A 599 17.01 -8.79 3.71
CA TYR A 599 17.17 -9.14 5.12
C TYR A 599 17.20 -7.91 6.04
N CYS A 600 17.15 -6.67 5.55
CA CYS A 600 16.89 -5.45 6.33
C CYS A 600 15.39 -5.04 6.39
N MET A 601 14.47 -5.78 5.76
CA MET A 601 13.03 -5.47 5.77
C MET A 601 12.22 -6.13 6.90
N VAL A 602 12.62 -7.32 7.37
CA VAL A 602 11.84 -8.15 8.33
C VAL A 602 12.37 -8.12 9.77
N PRO A 603 11.57 -8.34 10.84
CA PRO A 603 12.03 -8.21 12.23
C PRO A 603 12.88 -9.40 12.78
N ASP A 604 13.88 -9.88 12.02
CA ASP A 604 14.74 -11.01 12.43
C ASP A 604 16.25 -10.71 12.43
N THR A 605 16.99 -11.39 13.31
CA THR A 605 18.46 -11.34 13.46
C THR A 605 19.10 -12.74 13.57
N SER A 606 18.35 -13.81 13.25
CA SER A 606 18.76 -15.21 13.42
C SER A 606 20.09 -15.62 12.76
N ILE A 607 20.49 -14.96 11.68
CA ILE A 607 21.73 -15.23 10.93
C ILE A 607 22.99 -14.66 11.64
N GLU A 608 22.82 -13.83 12.68
CA GLU A 608 23.89 -13.25 13.51
C GLU A 608 24.98 -12.48 12.73
N LYS A 609 24.57 -11.69 11.72
CA LYS A 609 25.48 -10.90 10.87
C LYS A 609 25.29 -9.39 10.99
N SER A 610 26.40 -8.67 10.84
CA SER A 610 26.55 -7.22 10.72
C SER A 610 27.41 -6.88 9.52
N VAL A 611 27.15 -5.74 8.88
CA VAL A 611 27.70 -5.38 7.57
C VAL A 611 28.66 -4.19 7.68
N MET A 612 29.76 -4.24 6.93
CA MET A 612 30.81 -3.22 6.92
C MET A 612 31.26 -2.91 5.49
N PHE A 613 30.95 -1.71 5.02
CA PHE A 613 31.37 -1.20 3.71
C PHE A 613 32.76 -0.54 3.81
N LEU A 614 33.74 -1.09 3.09
CA LEU A 614 35.14 -0.69 3.11
C LEU A 614 35.56 0.06 1.83
N GLY A 615 36.52 0.96 1.94
CA GLY A 615 37.25 1.52 0.79
C GLY A 615 37.54 3.02 0.94
N LYS A 616 38.42 3.56 0.08
CA LYS A 616 39.27 4.74 0.37
C LYS A 616 38.61 6.12 0.18
N GLY A 617 37.27 6.19 0.21
CA GLY A 617 36.49 7.42 -0.03
C GLY A 617 36.11 7.60 -1.50
N ALA A 618 35.19 8.54 -1.78
CA ALA A 618 34.65 8.84 -3.11
C ALA A 618 34.15 7.61 -3.92
N ASN A 619 33.73 6.56 -3.21
CA ASN A 619 33.53 5.21 -3.74
C ASN A 619 32.10 4.69 -3.53
N GLY A 620 31.07 5.53 -3.67
CA GLY A 620 29.66 5.13 -3.59
C GLY A 620 29.11 4.76 -2.20
N LYS A 621 29.94 4.41 -1.21
CA LYS A 621 29.51 3.97 0.14
C LYS A 621 28.39 4.83 0.75
N SER A 622 28.55 6.15 0.77
CA SER A 622 27.57 7.08 1.35
C SER A 622 26.24 7.11 0.57
N VAL A 623 26.27 6.89 -0.75
CA VAL A 623 25.06 6.77 -1.58
C VAL A 623 24.35 5.44 -1.29
N MET A 624 25.09 4.35 -1.08
CA MET A 624 24.51 3.06 -0.69
C MET A 624 23.86 3.12 0.71
N LEU A 625 24.52 3.75 1.69
CA LEU A 625 23.94 3.94 3.02
C LEU A 625 22.68 4.82 2.98
N ASN A 626 22.68 5.89 2.18
CA ASN A 626 21.48 6.72 1.98
C ASN A 626 20.36 5.95 1.28
N LEU A 627 20.67 5.16 0.25
CA LEU A 627 19.69 4.27 -0.42
C LEU A 627 19.03 3.32 0.58
N PHE A 628 19.79 2.73 1.51
CA PHE A 628 19.24 1.90 2.58
C PHE A 628 18.37 2.72 3.54
N ILE A 629 18.77 3.94 3.92
CA ILE A 629 18.00 4.82 4.82
C ILE A 629 16.67 5.26 4.18
N ASP A 630 16.69 5.61 2.90
CA ASP A 630 15.51 6.09 2.17
C ASP A 630 14.55 4.93 1.87
N PHE A 631 15.06 3.76 1.45
CA PHE A 631 14.26 2.55 1.19
C PHE A 631 13.64 1.96 2.48
N LEU A 632 14.40 1.92 3.59
CA LEU A 632 13.87 1.44 4.87
C LEU A 632 13.01 2.50 5.58
N GLY A 633 13.20 3.77 5.27
CA GLY A 633 12.57 4.91 5.93
C GLY A 633 13.28 5.32 7.22
N THR A 634 13.56 6.63 7.36
CA THR A 634 14.28 7.23 8.49
C THR A 634 13.68 6.90 9.86
N ALA A 635 12.36 6.73 9.96
CA ALA A 635 11.67 6.31 11.18
C ALA A 635 12.13 4.92 11.67
N ASN A 636 12.44 4.01 10.75
CA ASN A 636 12.79 2.61 11.00
C ASN A 636 14.31 2.39 11.17
N VAL A 637 15.13 3.45 11.07
CA VAL A 637 16.60 3.39 11.15
C VAL A 637 17.12 4.14 12.39
N SER A 638 18.22 3.67 12.99
CA SER A 638 19.05 4.39 13.96
C SER A 638 20.44 4.69 13.39
N THR A 639 21.18 5.64 13.96
CA THR A 639 22.48 6.11 13.43
C THR A 639 23.55 6.18 14.52
N GLU A 640 23.68 5.11 15.31
CA GLU A 640 24.68 5.03 16.38
C GLU A 640 26.00 4.44 15.87
N SER A 641 27.13 5.02 16.28
CA SER A 641 28.45 4.47 15.96
C SER A 641 28.77 3.24 16.81
N LEU A 642 29.61 2.33 16.31
CA LEU A 642 30.01 1.13 17.05
C LEU A 642 30.68 1.47 18.40
N HIS A 643 31.46 2.55 18.46
CA HIS A 643 32.06 3.03 19.71
C HIS A 643 31.01 3.52 20.72
N MET A 644 29.95 4.19 20.25
CA MET A 644 28.86 4.64 21.13
C MET A 644 28.00 3.46 21.60
N LEU A 645 27.73 2.48 20.73
CA LEU A 645 27.00 1.26 21.10
C LEU A 645 27.73 0.44 22.19
N GLU A 646 29.06 0.37 22.18
CA GLU A 646 29.83 -0.28 23.26
C GLU A 646 29.95 0.56 24.54
N ASN A 647 30.13 1.89 24.43
CA ASN A 647 30.53 2.73 25.56
C ASN A 647 29.36 3.49 26.21
N ASP A 648 28.20 3.59 25.56
CA ASP A 648 27.03 4.31 26.04
C ASP A 648 25.77 3.41 26.13
N PRO A 649 25.26 3.10 27.34
CA PRO A 649 24.02 2.35 27.51
C PRO A 649 22.76 3.10 27.03
N TYR A 650 22.85 4.40 26.71
CA TYR A 650 21.78 5.15 26.06
C TYR A 650 21.71 4.85 24.56
N SER A 651 22.84 4.76 23.85
CA SER A 651 22.87 4.47 22.41
C SER A 651 22.24 3.11 22.06
N THR A 652 22.47 2.09 22.89
CA THR A 652 21.83 0.78 22.72
C THR A 652 20.29 0.86 22.76
N ALA A 653 19.69 1.83 23.45
CA ALA A 653 18.23 1.96 23.51
C ALA A 653 17.59 2.51 22.21
N GLU A 654 18.35 3.18 21.35
CA GLU A 654 17.83 3.73 20.10
C GLU A 654 17.74 2.69 18.97
N LEU A 655 18.27 1.48 19.20
CA LEU A 655 17.98 0.29 18.38
C LEU A 655 16.54 -0.22 18.53
N TYR A 656 15.80 0.21 19.58
CA TYR A 656 14.46 -0.31 19.84
C TYR A 656 13.46 0.03 18.71
N GLY A 657 12.83 -1.00 18.15
CA GLY A 657 11.82 -0.87 17.11
C GLY A 657 12.39 -0.55 15.73
N LYS A 658 13.72 -0.59 15.56
CA LYS A 658 14.41 -0.30 14.31
C LYS A 658 14.66 -1.59 13.51
N LEU A 659 14.66 -1.46 12.18
CA LEU A 659 15.08 -2.51 11.24
C LEU A 659 16.60 -2.52 11.02
N ALA A 660 17.23 -1.34 11.03
CA ALA A 660 18.67 -1.20 10.85
C ALA A 660 19.28 -0.10 11.74
N ASN A 661 20.56 -0.25 12.06
CA ASN A 661 21.42 0.83 12.54
C ASN A 661 22.46 1.13 11.47
N ILE A 662 22.38 2.30 10.84
CA ILE A 662 23.16 2.68 9.67
C ILE A 662 24.06 3.86 10.03
N PHE A 663 25.39 3.66 10.05
CA PHE A 663 26.34 4.69 10.47
C PHE A 663 27.49 4.89 9.45
N PRO A 664 27.68 6.11 8.90
CA PRO A 664 28.75 6.41 7.95
C PRO A 664 30.10 6.69 8.64
N ASP A 665 31.20 6.34 7.95
CA ASP A 665 32.58 6.73 8.30
C ASP A 665 32.99 6.51 9.78
N LEU A 666 32.92 5.25 10.21
CA LEU A 666 33.34 4.81 11.55
C LEU A 666 34.80 5.19 11.87
N ALA A 667 35.03 5.68 13.09
CA ALA A 667 36.34 6.14 13.53
C ALA A 667 37.36 4.98 13.69
N SER A 668 38.60 5.19 13.26
CA SER A 668 39.69 4.19 13.40
C SER A 668 40.31 4.14 14.82
N LYS A 669 39.58 4.60 15.85
CA LYS A 669 39.96 4.47 17.26
C LYS A 669 39.80 3.01 17.68
N ALA A 670 40.78 2.44 18.38
CA ALA A 670 40.69 1.06 18.85
C ALA A 670 39.47 0.82 19.76
N ILE A 671 38.87 -0.35 19.60
CA ILE A 671 37.79 -0.90 20.42
C ILE A 671 38.44 -1.91 21.38
N TYR A 672 38.23 -1.75 22.69
CA TYR A 672 38.82 -2.63 23.72
C TYR A 672 37.79 -3.54 24.40
N GLU A 673 36.50 -3.20 24.26
CA GLU A 673 35.37 -4.00 24.72
C GLU A 673 34.42 -4.16 23.52
N ASN A 674 34.03 -5.40 23.25
CA ASN A 674 33.25 -5.84 22.08
C ASN A 674 32.00 -6.65 22.49
N SER A 675 31.73 -6.67 23.80
CA SER A 675 30.70 -7.55 24.40
C SER A 675 29.29 -7.08 24.05
N THR A 676 29.10 -5.77 23.89
CA THR A 676 27.79 -5.21 23.50
C THR A 676 27.52 -5.56 22.05
N PHE A 677 28.47 -5.33 21.13
CA PHE A 677 28.38 -5.72 19.72
C PHE A 677 28.01 -7.19 19.57
N LYS A 678 28.71 -8.10 20.27
CA LYS A 678 28.39 -9.53 20.27
C LYS A 678 26.92 -9.77 20.70
N THR A 679 26.44 -9.04 21.71
CA THR A 679 25.08 -9.12 22.28
C THR A 679 23.98 -8.44 21.43
N ILE A 680 24.31 -7.43 20.62
CA ILE A 680 23.33 -6.71 19.77
C ILE A 680 23.28 -7.22 18.33
N SER A 681 24.34 -7.88 17.85
CA SER A 681 24.41 -8.49 16.51
C SER A 681 24.00 -9.96 16.45
N GLY A 682 23.72 -10.60 17.59
CA GLY A 682 23.20 -11.97 17.66
C GLY A 682 21.66 -12.03 17.68
N ASN A 683 21.14 -13.18 18.11
CA ASN A 683 19.70 -13.45 18.24
C ASN A 683 19.23 -13.48 19.71
N GLU A 684 19.79 -12.61 20.55
CA GLU A 684 19.47 -12.50 21.97
C GLU A 684 18.00 -12.12 22.21
N ARG A 685 17.26 -12.98 22.91
CA ARG A 685 15.81 -12.81 23.17
C ARG A 685 15.44 -11.50 23.86
N LYS A 686 16.34 -10.95 24.69
CA LYS A 686 16.23 -9.64 25.33
C LYS A 686 17.61 -9.04 25.60
N ILE A 687 17.80 -7.78 25.21
CA ILE A 687 18.91 -6.91 25.61
C ILE A 687 18.38 -5.76 26.49
N ARG A 688 19.26 -5.08 27.24
CA ARG A 688 18.90 -4.00 28.17
C ARG A 688 19.10 -2.64 27.52
N GLY A 689 18.00 -1.93 27.26
CA GLY A 689 18.02 -0.50 26.90
C GLY A 689 17.92 0.39 28.14
N GLN A 690 18.53 1.57 28.09
CA GLN A 690 18.34 2.62 29.10
C GLN A 690 18.10 3.96 28.38
N ARG A 691 17.15 4.77 28.85
CA ARG A 691 16.94 6.13 28.35
C ARG A 691 17.19 7.16 29.44
N LYS A 692 17.61 8.35 29.04
CA LYS A 692 18.03 9.40 29.99
C LYS A 692 16.81 9.90 30.77
N TYR A 693 16.88 9.82 32.10
CA TYR A 693 15.78 10.11 33.02
C TYR A 693 14.57 9.14 32.95
N GLU A 694 14.69 8.00 32.28
CA GLU A 694 13.67 6.95 32.22
C GLU A 694 14.14 5.66 32.92
N HIS A 695 13.20 4.76 33.24
CA HIS A 695 13.56 3.43 33.73
C HIS A 695 14.20 2.59 32.61
N PRO A 696 15.24 1.78 32.91
CA PRO A 696 15.76 0.79 31.98
C PRO A 696 14.68 -0.23 31.58
N PHE A 697 14.67 -0.62 30.31
CA PHE A 697 13.71 -1.56 29.73
C PHE A 697 14.43 -2.68 28.98
N ALA A 698 13.70 -3.73 28.60
CA ALA A 698 14.27 -4.92 27.96
C ALA A 698 13.52 -5.28 26.67
N PHE A 699 14.24 -5.41 25.56
CA PHE A 699 13.67 -5.63 24.23
C PHE A 699 14.51 -6.63 23.42
N ARG A 700 13.93 -7.35 22.46
CA ARG A 700 14.70 -8.11 21.45
C ARG A 700 15.27 -7.09 20.46
N ASN A 701 16.57 -7.12 20.16
CA ASN A 701 17.06 -6.29 19.07
C ASN A 701 16.50 -6.79 17.74
N THR A 702 16.03 -5.87 16.91
CA THR A 702 15.71 -6.12 15.51
C THR A 702 16.65 -5.37 14.57
N ALA A 703 17.43 -4.40 15.04
CA ALA A 703 18.27 -3.56 14.17
C ALA A 703 19.49 -4.33 13.63
N ARG A 704 19.55 -4.58 12.32
CA ARG A 704 20.77 -5.05 11.65
C ARG A 704 21.79 -3.92 11.58
N LEU A 705 23.03 -4.20 11.95
CA LEU A 705 24.06 -3.17 12.01
C LEU A 705 24.77 -3.05 10.66
N VAL A 706 24.77 -1.85 10.08
CA VAL A 706 25.41 -1.52 8.80
C VAL A 706 26.32 -0.31 9.01
N PHE A 707 27.61 -0.51 8.82
CA PHE A 707 28.63 0.53 8.98
C PHE A 707 29.35 0.78 7.66
N SER A 708 30.01 1.93 7.53
CA SER A 708 31.11 2.09 6.59
C SER A 708 32.36 2.60 7.27
N ALA A 709 33.53 2.27 6.71
CA ALA A 709 34.82 2.74 7.20
C ALA A 709 35.82 2.93 6.06
N ASN A 710 36.67 3.97 6.16
CA ASN A 710 37.83 4.13 5.28
C ASN A 710 39.09 3.43 5.84
N ARG A 711 39.11 3.16 7.15
CA ARG A 711 40.04 2.30 7.90
C ARG A 711 39.30 1.77 9.13
N LEU A 712 39.41 0.48 9.42
CA LEU A 712 38.71 -0.13 10.55
C LEU A 712 39.30 0.27 11.90
N PRO A 713 38.49 0.28 12.99
CA PRO A 713 39.01 0.35 14.34
C PRO A 713 39.71 -0.97 14.70
N PRO A 714 40.99 -0.95 15.15
CA PRO A 714 41.66 -2.15 15.66
C PRO A 714 40.94 -2.70 16.91
N VAL A 715 40.92 -4.02 17.09
CA VAL A 715 40.23 -4.67 18.23
C VAL A 715 41.19 -5.65 18.93
N PRO A 716 41.94 -5.20 19.96
CA PRO A 716 43.00 -6.02 20.56
C PRO A 716 42.46 -7.13 21.46
N ASN A 717 43.01 -8.34 21.32
CA ASN A 717 42.65 -9.55 22.09
C ASN A 717 41.22 -10.07 21.84
N ASP A 718 40.68 -9.88 20.63
CA ASP A 718 39.35 -10.38 20.27
C ASP A 718 39.35 -11.87 19.83
N ASP A 719 38.15 -12.43 19.65
CA ASP A 719 37.90 -13.84 19.39
C ASP A 719 37.17 -14.11 18.05
N PHE A 720 37.16 -15.38 17.66
CA PHE A 720 36.37 -15.91 16.53
C PHE A 720 34.90 -15.48 16.56
N ALA A 721 34.31 -15.28 17.75
CA ALA A 721 32.91 -14.89 17.89
C ALA A 721 32.65 -13.41 17.57
N TYR A 722 33.67 -12.54 17.54
CA TYR A 722 33.59 -11.21 16.93
C TYR A 722 33.63 -11.32 15.40
N PHE A 723 34.68 -11.93 14.85
CA PHE A 723 34.91 -11.95 13.40
C PHE A 723 33.84 -12.71 12.63
N ARG A 724 33.29 -13.82 13.16
CA ARG A 724 32.22 -14.59 12.50
C ARG A 724 30.96 -13.75 12.21
N ARG A 725 30.73 -12.68 12.97
CA ARG A 725 29.55 -11.80 12.86
C ARG A 725 29.66 -10.79 11.72
N TRP A 726 30.82 -10.62 11.09
CA TRP A 726 30.98 -9.62 10.03
C TRP A 726 30.68 -10.16 8.62
N ILE A 727 30.15 -9.26 7.78
CA ILE A 727 30.21 -9.27 6.32
C ILE A 727 31.00 -8.02 5.93
N LEU A 728 32.20 -8.21 5.38
CA LEU A 728 33.06 -7.13 4.90
C LEU A 728 32.92 -7.03 3.37
N LEU A 729 32.48 -5.86 2.87
CA LEU A 729 32.27 -5.58 1.44
C LEU A 729 33.23 -4.50 0.96
N LYS A 730 33.99 -4.77 -0.11
CA LYS A 730 34.94 -3.82 -0.71
C LYS A 730 34.26 -2.97 -1.79
N PHE A 731 34.16 -1.68 -1.57
CA PHE A 731 33.76 -0.70 -2.59
C PHE A 731 35.02 -0.25 -3.35
N SER A 732 35.40 -1.03 -4.36
CA SER A 732 36.69 -0.94 -5.06
C SER A 732 36.82 0.26 -6.00
N ASN A 733 35.71 0.74 -6.57
CA ASN A 733 35.70 1.76 -7.62
C ASN A 733 35.61 3.19 -7.06
N ILE A 734 36.44 4.10 -7.58
CA ILE A 734 36.54 5.50 -7.14
C ILE A 734 35.99 6.44 -8.22
N PHE A 735 35.13 7.39 -7.83
CA PHE A 735 34.38 8.29 -8.71
C PHE A 735 34.77 9.74 -8.45
N GLU A 736 35.77 10.23 -9.18
CA GLU A 736 36.25 11.62 -9.11
C GLU A 736 35.94 12.41 -10.39
N GLY A 737 35.93 13.75 -10.26
CA GLY A 737 35.71 14.68 -11.38
C GLY A 737 34.30 14.65 -11.95
N ASP A 738 34.18 14.88 -13.26
CA ASP A 738 32.91 15.01 -13.98
C ASP A 738 32.05 13.72 -14.02
N LYS A 739 32.57 12.62 -13.48
CA LYS A 739 31.84 11.34 -13.32
C LYS A 739 30.95 11.30 -12.06
N ALA A 740 31.15 12.19 -11.09
CA ALA A 740 30.41 12.18 -9.84
C ALA A 740 29.06 12.92 -9.98
N ASP A 741 28.00 12.17 -10.32
CA ASP A 741 26.63 12.70 -10.33
C ASP A 741 26.13 13.00 -8.91
N LYS A 742 26.18 14.29 -8.54
CA LYS A 742 25.77 14.80 -7.23
C LYS A 742 24.28 14.60 -6.92
N ASN A 743 23.46 14.31 -7.93
CA ASN A 743 22.02 14.07 -7.79
C ASN A 743 21.65 12.58 -7.96
N LEU A 744 22.64 11.67 -7.97
CA LEU A 744 22.41 10.23 -8.20
C LEU A 744 21.38 9.64 -7.22
N ILE A 745 21.47 9.99 -5.93
CA ILE A 745 20.54 9.48 -4.90
C ILE A 745 19.08 9.77 -5.29
N ASN A 746 18.76 11.01 -5.65
CA ASN A 746 17.41 11.45 -6.08
C ASN A 746 16.91 10.77 -7.38
N LYS A 747 17.79 10.10 -8.14
CA LYS A 747 17.45 9.36 -9.36
C LYS A 747 17.23 7.87 -9.10
N ILE A 748 17.88 7.31 -8.07
CA ILE A 748 17.72 5.90 -7.69
C ILE A 748 16.66 5.71 -6.60
N THR A 749 16.13 6.77 -5.99
CA THR A 749 15.06 6.74 -4.98
C THR A 749 13.69 7.24 -5.47
N THR A 750 13.42 7.18 -6.79
CA THR A 750 12.05 7.46 -7.28
C THR A 750 11.09 6.34 -6.87
N PRO A 751 9.76 6.57 -6.78
CA PRO A 751 8.80 5.54 -6.36
C PRO A 751 8.89 4.26 -7.19
N GLU A 752 9.19 4.38 -8.48
CA GLU A 752 9.32 3.27 -9.43
C GLU A 752 10.59 2.44 -9.16
N GLU A 753 11.75 3.10 -9.01
CA GLU A 753 13.00 2.44 -8.64
C GLU A 753 12.92 1.80 -7.23
N MET A 754 12.22 2.43 -6.28
CA MET A 754 11.99 1.87 -4.94
C MET A 754 11.09 0.64 -4.95
N SER A 755 10.02 0.63 -5.76
CA SER A 755 9.20 -0.58 -5.93
C SER A 755 9.96 -1.68 -6.66
N GLY A 756 10.79 -1.34 -7.66
CA GLY A 756 11.65 -2.31 -8.33
C GLY A 756 12.70 -2.92 -7.40
N LEU A 757 13.28 -2.10 -6.51
CA LEU A 757 14.22 -2.52 -5.48
C LEU A 757 13.55 -3.44 -4.46
N PHE A 758 12.30 -3.14 -4.06
CA PHE A 758 11.49 -4.01 -3.22
C PHE A 758 11.31 -5.39 -3.86
N ASN A 759 10.96 -5.44 -5.15
CA ASN A 759 10.81 -6.70 -5.89
C ASN A 759 12.10 -7.53 -5.91
N LYS A 760 13.27 -6.91 -6.14
CA LYS A 760 14.58 -7.59 -6.03
C LYS A 760 14.85 -8.08 -4.60
N CYS A 761 14.63 -7.23 -3.60
CA CYS A 761 14.91 -7.53 -2.20
C CYS A 761 13.99 -8.63 -1.64
N VAL A 762 12.74 -8.74 -2.09
CA VAL A 762 11.84 -9.85 -1.73
C VAL A 762 12.38 -11.19 -2.25
N VAL A 763 12.76 -11.27 -3.54
CA VAL A 763 13.30 -12.50 -4.14
C VAL A 763 14.57 -12.95 -3.40
N ALA A 764 15.48 -12.00 -3.11
CA ALA A 764 16.69 -12.26 -2.35
C ALA A 764 16.39 -12.67 -0.89
N LEU A 765 15.43 -12.02 -0.23
CA LEU A 765 15.01 -12.34 1.14
C LEU A 765 14.45 -13.76 1.26
N LYS A 766 13.58 -14.21 0.34
CA LYS A 766 13.04 -15.57 0.37
C LYS A 766 14.15 -16.62 0.30
N LYS A 767 15.17 -16.40 -0.53
CA LYS A 767 16.37 -17.25 -0.61
C LYS A 767 17.14 -17.26 0.72
N VAL A 768 17.46 -16.08 1.29
CA VAL A 768 18.19 -15.95 2.56
C VAL A 768 17.47 -16.65 3.73
N LEU A 769 16.14 -16.51 3.81
CA LEU A 769 15.33 -17.18 4.84
C LEU A 769 15.28 -18.70 4.63
N ALA A 770 15.22 -19.18 3.38
CA ALA A 770 15.21 -20.60 3.06
C ALA A 770 16.58 -21.29 3.27
N GLU A 771 17.69 -20.60 3.00
CA GLU A 771 19.04 -21.12 3.24
C GLU A 771 19.53 -20.92 4.68
N GLY A 772 18.95 -19.98 5.43
CA GLY A 772 19.39 -19.60 6.78
C GLY A 772 20.74 -18.86 6.81
N LYS A 773 21.19 -18.33 5.65
CA LYS A 773 22.49 -17.69 5.46
C LYS A 773 22.47 -16.73 4.26
N PHE A 774 23.48 -15.87 4.21
CA PHE A 774 23.82 -15.06 3.03
C PHE A 774 24.72 -15.83 2.06
N SER A 775 24.73 -15.43 0.78
CA SER A 775 25.76 -15.84 -0.19
C SER A 775 27.07 -15.06 0.05
N TYR A 776 27.77 -15.40 1.13
CA TYR A 776 29.04 -14.79 1.51
C TYR A 776 30.07 -15.87 1.88
N ASP A 777 31.00 -16.13 0.96
CA ASP A 777 31.86 -17.32 0.99
C ASP A 777 33.12 -17.21 1.86
N LEU A 778 33.38 -16.06 2.49
CA LEU A 778 34.58 -15.90 3.33
C LEU A 778 34.44 -16.63 4.67
N SER A 779 35.44 -17.45 5.00
CA SER A 779 35.55 -18.09 6.32
C SER A 779 35.82 -17.06 7.41
N THR A 780 35.56 -17.43 8.68
CA THR A 780 35.81 -16.52 9.82
C THR A 780 37.26 -16.07 9.89
N GLU A 781 38.20 -16.95 9.55
CA GLU A 781 39.64 -16.69 9.52
C GLU A 781 40.00 -15.73 8.38
N GLN A 782 39.35 -15.85 7.22
CA GLN A 782 39.50 -14.90 6.11
C GLN A 782 38.89 -13.53 6.44
N VAL A 783 37.77 -13.49 7.15
CA VAL A 783 37.14 -12.25 7.65
C VAL A 783 38.00 -11.59 8.72
N GLN A 784 38.57 -12.37 9.65
CA GLN A 784 39.53 -11.92 10.67
C GLN A 784 40.75 -11.27 10.03
N LEU A 785 41.45 -12.02 9.16
CA LEU A 785 42.59 -11.54 8.38
C LEU A 785 42.25 -10.26 7.60
N MET A 786 41.15 -10.24 6.86
CA MET A 786 40.72 -9.06 6.10
C MET A 786 40.34 -7.87 7.01
N TYR A 787 39.79 -8.11 8.20
CA TYR A 787 39.51 -7.07 9.19
C TYR A 787 40.82 -6.47 9.72
N GLN A 788 41.75 -7.31 10.18
CA GLN A 788 43.02 -6.90 10.76
C GLN A 788 43.84 -6.08 9.74
N ILE A 789 43.98 -6.58 8.51
CA ILE A 789 44.59 -5.91 7.36
C ILE A 789 44.00 -4.50 7.14
N ASN A 790 42.68 -4.34 7.24
CA ASN A 790 42.01 -3.04 7.04
C ASN A 790 41.99 -2.17 8.30
N SER A 791 42.44 -2.69 9.46
CA SER A 791 42.53 -1.97 10.73
C SER A 791 43.95 -1.52 11.06
N ASP A 792 44.99 -2.35 10.86
CA ASP A 792 46.38 -1.99 11.10
C ASP A 792 47.40 -2.80 10.27
N PRO A 793 47.62 -2.44 8.98
CA PRO A 793 48.59 -3.05 8.06
C PRO A 793 50.03 -3.29 8.59
N ILE A 794 50.44 -2.74 9.74
CA ILE A 794 51.78 -2.91 10.31
C ILE A 794 51.81 -3.91 11.48
N ALA A 795 50.66 -4.19 12.09
CA ALA A 795 50.49 -5.21 13.11
C ALA A 795 50.05 -6.62 12.64
N ALA A 796 49.44 -6.83 11.48
CA ALA A 796 49.98 -6.47 10.17
C ALA A 796 51.26 -7.27 9.90
N PHE A 797 52.31 -6.58 9.48
CA PHE A 797 53.61 -7.15 9.09
C PHE A 797 54.40 -7.91 10.16
N ALA A 798 53.85 -8.14 11.34
CA ALA A 798 54.61 -8.71 12.43
C ALA A 798 54.74 -10.24 12.41
N ASP A 799 53.83 -11.05 11.81
CA ASP A 799 53.77 -12.45 12.31
C ASP A 799 53.31 -13.60 11.34
N GLU A 800 52.74 -13.37 10.15
CA GLU A 800 52.94 -14.30 9.00
C GLU A 800 54.23 -13.98 8.24
N MET A 801 54.77 -12.76 8.36
CA MET A 801 55.99 -12.33 7.67
C MET A 801 57.24 -12.07 8.54
N ILE A 802 57.15 -11.73 9.83
CA ILE A 802 58.33 -11.71 10.72
C ILE A 802 58.28 -12.93 11.68
N VAL A 803 59.46 -13.40 12.08
CA VAL A 803 59.66 -14.44 13.10
C VAL A 803 60.80 -14.04 14.03
N TYR A 804 60.72 -14.43 15.31
CA TYR A 804 61.83 -14.27 16.26
C TYR A 804 62.95 -15.25 15.94
N SER A 805 64.20 -14.78 15.99
CA SER A 805 65.39 -15.53 15.59
C SER A 805 66.66 -14.84 16.09
N ASP A 806 67.76 -15.55 16.32
CA ASP A 806 69.03 -14.97 16.82
C ASP A 806 69.72 -13.98 15.83
N GLY A 807 69.14 -13.75 14.65
CA GLY A 807 69.62 -12.80 13.63
C GLY A 807 68.91 -11.44 13.67
N ASP A 808 69.67 -10.39 13.34
CA ASP A 808 69.18 -9.03 13.10
C ASP A 808 68.73 -8.83 11.64
N THR A 809 67.65 -8.09 11.41
CA THR A 809 67.26 -7.65 10.06
C THR A 809 67.42 -6.15 9.87
N GLN A 810 68.07 -5.71 8.78
CA GLN A 810 68.19 -4.29 8.47
C GLN A 810 66.81 -3.63 8.27
N LYS A 811 66.58 -2.47 8.89
CA LYS A 811 65.28 -1.76 8.83
C LYS A 811 64.84 -1.42 7.41
N LYS A 812 65.80 -1.21 6.49
CA LYS A 812 65.51 -0.97 5.08
C LYS A 812 64.92 -2.22 4.43
N ILE A 813 65.57 -3.39 4.58
CA ILE A 813 65.08 -4.66 4.03
C ILE A 813 63.67 -4.94 4.55
N MET A 814 63.46 -4.79 5.86
CA MET A 814 62.15 -5.01 6.48
C MET A 814 61.06 -4.03 5.99
N PHE A 815 61.41 -2.78 5.68
CA PHE A 815 60.47 -1.82 5.09
C PHE A 815 60.27 -2.01 3.57
N ASP A 816 61.30 -2.40 2.84
CA ASP A 816 61.25 -2.76 1.42
C ASP A 816 60.36 -4.01 1.24
N GLU A 817 60.44 -4.98 2.16
CA GLU A 817 59.54 -6.14 2.20
C GLU A 817 58.12 -5.76 2.63
N TYR A 818 57.94 -4.90 3.64
CA TYR A 818 56.63 -4.30 3.96
C TYR A 818 56.01 -3.51 2.78
N THR A 819 56.84 -2.98 1.88
CA THR A 819 56.39 -2.29 0.66
C THR A 819 56.09 -3.29 -0.48
N LYS A 820 56.87 -4.37 -0.59
CA LYS A 820 56.50 -5.61 -1.29
C LYS A 820 55.39 -6.38 -0.57
N TRP A 821 54.82 -5.81 0.50
CA TRP A 821 53.71 -6.36 1.24
C TRP A 821 52.39 -5.56 1.13
N CYS A 822 52.45 -4.23 1.01
CA CYS A 822 51.23 -3.44 0.83
C CYS A 822 50.71 -3.46 -0.61
N LYS A 823 51.60 -3.29 -1.60
CA LYS A 823 51.25 -3.04 -3.00
C LYS A 823 50.30 -4.06 -3.59
N LEU A 824 50.84 -5.26 -3.87
CA LEU A 824 50.18 -6.23 -4.72
C LEU A 824 48.98 -6.88 -4.00
N HIS A 825 48.53 -6.40 -2.84
CA HIS A 825 47.23 -6.74 -2.26
C HIS A 825 46.55 -5.46 -1.72
N GLU A 826 46.53 -4.44 -2.57
CA GLU A 826 45.58 -3.32 -2.53
C GLU A 826 45.77 -2.28 -1.41
N LEU A 827 46.75 -2.47 -0.53
CA LEU A 827 47.05 -1.53 0.55
C LEU A 827 47.98 -0.42 0.09
N THR A 828 47.79 0.77 0.68
CA THR A 828 48.72 1.89 0.52
C THR A 828 49.72 1.83 1.67
N PRO A 829 51.03 1.62 1.45
CA PRO A 829 52.00 1.47 2.54
C PRO A 829 52.14 2.75 3.36
N PHE A 830 52.23 2.60 4.68
CA PHE A 830 52.59 3.71 5.56
C PHE A 830 54.04 4.15 5.31
N ALA A 831 54.34 5.44 5.48
CA ALA A 831 55.70 5.95 5.41
C ALA A 831 56.63 5.26 6.44
N ALA A 832 57.90 5.07 6.08
CA ALA A 832 58.88 4.31 6.87
C ALA A 832 58.99 4.71 8.36
N ASN A 833 58.83 6.00 8.68
CA ASN A 833 58.82 6.49 10.06
C ASN A 833 57.58 6.03 10.85
N SER A 834 56.41 5.94 10.19
CA SER A 834 55.18 5.39 10.80
C SER A 834 55.26 3.88 10.95
N PHE A 835 55.77 3.17 9.94
CA PHE A 835 56.08 1.74 10.02
C PHE A 835 57.00 1.44 11.21
N ALA A 836 58.18 2.06 11.26
CA ALA A 836 59.14 1.83 12.33
C ALA A 836 58.63 2.23 13.72
N ARG A 837 57.81 3.28 13.81
CA ARG A 837 57.16 3.66 15.08
C ARG A 837 56.17 2.60 15.56
N ARG A 838 55.38 2.00 14.65
CA ARG A 838 54.40 0.97 15.01
C ARG A 838 55.06 -0.39 15.28
N LEU A 839 56.06 -0.79 14.50
CA LEU A 839 56.83 -2.02 14.76
C LEU A 839 57.53 -1.96 16.14
N LYS A 840 58.09 -0.81 16.52
CA LYS A 840 58.59 -0.60 17.89
C LYS A 840 57.48 -0.71 18.96
N ALA A 841 56.26 -0.28 18.65
CA ALA A 841 55.12 -0.38 19.57
C ALA A 841 54.56 -1.82 19.69
N LEU A 842 54.84 -2.70 18.73
CA LEU A 842 54.64 -4.16 18.79
C LEU A 842 55.82 -4.88 19.50
N GLY A 843 56.71 -4.11 20.12
CA GLY A 843 57.81 -4.62 20.93
C GLY A 843 58.97 -5.23 20.14
N TYR A 844 59.19 -4.82 18.88
CA TYR A 844 60.43 -5.11 18.14
C TYR A 844 61.52 -4.08 18.49
N THR A 845 62.72 -4.54 18.84
CA THR A 845 63.78 -3.66 19.37
C THR A 845 64.64 -3.04 18.26
N PRO A 846 64.83 -1.70 18.24
CA PRO A 846 65.60 -1.01 17.20
C PRO A 846 67.12 -0.98 17.47
N GLY A 847 67.89 -1.83 16.79
CA GLY A 847 69.34 -1.97 16.96
C GLY A 847 70.24 -1.26 15.96
N ARG A 848 71.51 -1.67 15.97
CA ARG A 848 72.57 -1.31 15.01
C ARG A 848 73.49 -2.51 14.79
N GLU A 849 73.95 -2.71 13.56
CA GLU A 849 74.95 -3.73 13.24
C GLU A 849 76.24 -3.57 14.07
N SER A 850 76.72 -4.68 14.65
CA SER A 850 78.00 -4.74 15.37
C SER A 850 79.23 -4.62 14.44
N THR A 851 79.04 -4.89 13.15
CA THR A 851 80.08 -5.22 12.17
C THR A 851 80.52 -4.04 11.29
N GLY A 852 80.74 -2.88 11.91
CA GLY A 852 81.40 -1.70 11.29
C GLY A 852 80.53 -0.90 10.30
N SER A 853 79.67 -1.57 9.54
CA SER A 853 78.51 -0.97 8.90
C SER A 853 77.62 -0.35 9.97
N ARG A 854 77.29 0.95 9.82
CA ARG A 854 76.41 1.67 10.77
C ARG A 854 74.93 1.51 10.44
N ALA A 855 74.54 0.39 9.83
CA ALA A 855 73.15 0.14 9.47
C ALA A 855 72.25 0.04 10.72
N HIS A 856 71.02 0.50 10.59
CA HIS A 856 70.00 0.31 11.61
C HIS A 856 69.27 -1.01 11.39
N THR A 857 69.10 -1.78 12.45
CA THR A 857 68.47 -3.11 12.45
C THR A 857 67.22 -3.16 13.32
N TRP A 858 66.44 -4.23 13.16
CA TRP A 858 65.54 -4.77 14.17
C TRP A 858 66.22 -6.00 14.77
N GLU A 859 66.32 -6.02 16.09
CA GLU A 859 67.08 -7.02 16.82
C GLU A 859 66.28 -8.30 17.05
N ASN A 860 66.94 -9.45 16.94
CA ASN A 860 66.39 -10.78 17.22
C ASN A 860 65.15 -11.17 16.37
N CYS A 861 65.10 -10.75 15.10
CA CYS A 861 63.99 -11.09 14.20
C CYS A 861 64.40 -11.15 12.72
N SER A 862 63.79 -12.08 11.99
CA SER A 862 64.01 -12.33 10.55
C SER A 862 62.69 -12.44 9.79
N ILE A 863 62.76 -12.35 8.46
CA ILE A 863 61.59 -12.45 7.57
C ILE A 863 61.37 -13.92 7.18
N ARG A 864 60.12 -14.40 7.23
CA ARG A 864 59.76 -15.78 6.92
C ARG A 864 60.01 -16.13 5.44
N ASP A 865 60.69 -17.24 5.18
CA ASP A 865 60.96 -17.71 3.80
C ASP A 865 59.71 -18.34 3.17
N VAL A 866 59.33 -17.79 2.01
CA VAL A 866 58.03 -18.00 1.35
C VAL A 866 57.86 -19.42 0.79
N ASN A 867 58.96 -20.18 0.62
CA ASN A 867 58.95 -21.48 -0.04
C ASN A 867 58.48 -22.67 0.84
N SER A 868 57.91 -22.43 2.03
CA SER A 868 57.76 -23.43 3.09
C SER A 868 56.31 -23.71 3.56
N ARG A 869 55.31 -23.63 2.67
CA ARG A 869 53.88 -23.93 3.02
C ARG A 869 53.44 -25.35 2.62
N PRO A 870 52.88 -26.16 3.54
CA PRO A 870 52.12 -27.36 3.19
C PRO A 870 50.71 -26.99 2.72
N GLY A 871 50.25 -27.53 1.58
CA GLY A 871 48.84 -27.43 1.16
C GLY A 871 48.58 -27.31 -0.36
N SER A 872 49.57 -26.98 -1.18
CA SER A 872 49.39 -26.71 -2.62
C SER A 872 49.47 -27.96 -3.51
N GLN A 873 48.51 -28.90 -3.35
CA GLN A 873 48.25 -29.86 -4.43
C GLN A 873 47.71 -29.13 -5.67
N LYS A 874 48.46 -29.18 -6.78
CA LYS A 874 47.92 -28.80 -8.09
C LYS A 874 47.10 -29.96 -8.65
N ASN A 875 45.80 -29.77 -8.82
CA ASN A 875 45.04 -30.59 -9.77
C ASN A 875 45.48 -30.22 -11.18
N THR A 876 46.13 -31.14 -11.87
CA THR A 876 46.41 -31.08 -13.31
C THR A 876 45.81 -32.32 -13.97
N ASP A 877 44.49 -32.30 -14.15
CA ASP A 877 43.76 -33.28 -14.96
C ASP A 877 43.85 -32.85 -16.43
N ASP A 878 44.90 -33.32 -17.12
CA ASP A 878 44.94 -33.36 -18.58
C ASP A 878 44.38 -34.70 -19.06
N LYS A 879 43.48 -34.66 -20.05
CA LYS A 879 43.00 -35.85 -20.79
C LYS A 879 43.29 -35.56 -22.27
N ASN A 880 44.01 -36.40 -23.01
CA ASN A 880 44.30 -37.83 -22.88
C ASN A 880 45.83 -38.12 -22.92
N GLN A 881 46.39 -39.34 -22.80
CA GLN A 881 45.83 -40.66 -23.12
C GLN A 881 46.62 -41.84 -22.50
N ASP A 882 45.91 -42.97 -22.31
CA ASP A 882 46.36 -44.39 -22.23
C ASP A 882 47.23 -44.96 -21.08
N LEU A 883 46.59 -45.92 -20.39
CA LEU A 883 47.06 -47.29 -20.01
C LEU A 883 48.00 -47.55 -18.80
N ALA A 884 47.35 -48.01 -17.72
CA ALA A 884 47.47 -49.38 -17.14
C ALA A 884 48.06 -49.59 -15.73
N THR A 885 47.26 -50.33 -14.93
CA THR A 885 47.59 -51.21 -13.78
C THR A 885 48.13 -50.64 -12.45
N SER A 886 47.37 -50.95 -11.39
CA SER A 886 47.66 -50.91 -9.94
C SER A 886 48.22 -52.30 -9.47
N PRO A 887 48.49 -52.64 -8.17
CA PRO A 887 47.89 -52.14 -6.91
C PRO A 887 48.82 -52.07 -5.66
N SER A 888 48.20 -52.02 -4.46
CA SER A 888 48.76 -52.15 -3.09
C SER A 888 49.54 -50.95 -2.53
N GLU A 889 49.50 -50.61 -1.23
CA GLU A 889 48.63 -51.04 -0.10
C GLU A 889 48.58 -49.94 0.98
N ASN A 890 47.65 -50.01 1.96
CA ASN A 890 47.47 -48.96 2.98
C ASN A 890 46.90 -49.51 4.30
N PRO A 891 47.57 -49.30 5.45
CA PRO A 891 46.90 -48.67 6.62
C PRO A 891 47.85 -47.75 7.44
N GLY A 892 47.41 -46.90 8.37
CA GLY A 892 46.04 -46.54 8.80
C GLY A 892 45.97 -46.15 10.29
N SER A 893 45.45 -44.95 10.61
CA SER A 893 45.01 -44.47 11.94
C SER A 893 44.19 -43.17 11.75
N THR A 894 43.28 -42.66 12.58
CA THR A 894 42.78 -42.89 13.98
C THR A 894 43.58 -42.32 15.16
N SER A 895 43.14 -41.11 15.55
CA SER A 895 42.75 -40.67 16.90
C SER A 895 43.75 -40.09 17.92
N ASN A 896 43.18 -39.17 18.73
CA ASN A 896 43.58 -38.67 20.06
C ASN A 896 44.86 -37.81 20.15
N CYS A 897 44.78 -36.52 20.49
CA CYS A 897 44.35 -35.86 21.75
C CYS A 897 45.42 -35.87 22.86
N ASN A 898 45.82 -34.69 23.33
CA ASN A 898 45.91 -34.26 24.74
C ASN A 898 46.47 -32.82 24.85
N ILE A 899 45.73 -31.84 25.38
CA ILE A 899 45.71 -31.33 26.78
C ILE A 899 46.61 -30.08 26.96
N VAL A 900 46.18 -29.17 27.86
CA VAL A 900 46.59 -27.76 28.01
C VAL A 900 47.59 -27.58 29.18
N HIS A 901 48.21 -26.39 29.25
CA HIS A 901 49.12 -25.79 30.26
C HIS A 901 50.61 -25.78 29.86
N ASP A 902 51.36 -24.66 29.90
CA ASP A 902 50.98 -23.26 30.22
C ASP A 902 52.04 -22.24 29.74
N ILE A 903 51.77 -20.94 29.94
CA ILE A 903 52.69 -19.78 30.08
C ILE A 903 53.22 -19.07 28.80
N ASN A 904 52.81 -17.79 28.70
CA ASN A 904 53.44 -16.62 28.05
C ASN A 904 53.39 -16.39 26.50
N LYS A 905 52.52 -15.42 26.14
CA LYS A 905 52.82 -14.17 25.39
C LYS A 905 52.97 -14.17 23.85
N LYS A 906 52.57 -12.99 23.33
CA LYS A 906 52.75 -12.40 21.98
C LYS A 906 51.93 -13.00 20.82
N GLU A 907 50.83 -12.28 20.53
CA GLU A 907 50.58 -11.57 19.26
C GLU A 907 50.71 -12.37 17.94
N ASN A 908 49.54 -12.66 17.32
CA ASN A 908 49.25 -12.55 15.85
C ASN A 908 50.04 -13.57 14.96
N GLU A 909 49.80 -13.95 13.68
CA GLU A 909 48.95 -13.58 12.52
C GLU A 909 49.57 -12.65 11.43
N GLU A 910 48.99 -12.68 10.21
CA GLU A 910 49.16 -11.74 9.07
C GLU A 910 50.50 -11.59 8.28
N ASN A 911 50.45 -11.85 6.95
CA ASN A 911 50.61 -10.88 5.84
C ASN A 911 50.58 -11.39 4.33
N ASN A 912 49.54 -10.98 3.53
CA ASN A 912 49.23 -10.94 2.02
C ASN A 912 50.16 -11.46 0.84
N MET A 913 49.56 -11.73 -0.38
CA MET A 913 49.82 -10.99 -1.68
C MET A 913 48.87 -11.23 -2.95
N LEU A 914 48.95 -10.47 -4.11
CA LEU A 914 48.10 -10.59 -5.38
C LEU A 914 48.49 -9.95 -6.81
N TYR A 915 48.48 -8.62 -7.09
CA TYR A 915 48.21 -7.82 -8.36
C TYR A 915 48.90 -8.07 -9.77
N VAL A 916 48.05 -8.06 -10.84
CA VAL A 916 48.13 -7.35 -12.20
C VAL A 916 49.09 -7.88 -13.32
N ASN A 917 48.93 -7.71 -14.67
CA ASN A 917 47.87 -7.58 -15.75
C ASN A 917 48.63 -7.48 -17.16
N ASN A 918 48.22 -7.21 -18.43
CA ASN A 918 47.02 -6.81 -19.26
C ASN A 918 47.32 -6.94 -20.82
N ARG A 919 46.34 -6.70 -21.73
CA ARG A 919 46.39 -6.43 -23.23
C ARG A 919 46.69 -7.59 -24.23
N GLU A 920 46.32 -7.65 -25.54
CA GLU A 920 45.38 -6.91 -26.47
C GLU A 920 44.94 -7.73 -27.77
N LYS A 921 44.37 -7.07 -28.82
CA LYS A 921 43.59 -7.53 -30.04
C LYS A 921 44.45 -7.88 -31.32
N PRO A 922 43.98 -8.12 -32.62
CA PRO A 922 42.70 -7.78 -33.35
C PRO A 922 42.16 -8.59 -34.61
N SER A 923 41.07 -8.09 -35.24
CA SER A 923 40.64 -8.13 -36.70
C SER A 923 39.55 -9.13 -37.25
N LYS A 924 39.07 -8.90 -38.51
CA LYS A 924 37.85 -9.42 -39.25
C LYS A 924 38.06 -9.26 -40.81
N PRO A 925 37.15 -9.53 -41.81
CA PRO A 925 35.71 -9.96 -41.85
C PRO A 925 35.34 -11.02 -42.97
N GLY A 926 34.04 -11.16 -43.38
CA GLY A 926 33.57 -11.97 -44.55
C GLY A 926 32.03 -11.91 -44.84
N ARG A 927 31.55 -12.42 -46.00
CA ARG A 927 30.14 -12.43 -46.51
C ARG A 927 29.76 -13.79 -47.15
N SER A 928 28.49 -14.24 -47.07
CA SER A 928 27.62 -14.69 -48.20
C SER A 928 26.31 -15.38 -47.75
N ASP A 929 25.40 -15.63 -48.71
CA ASP A 929 23.98 -15.99 -48.56
C ASP A 929 23.66 -17.52 -48.66
N ILE A 930 22.44 -17.93 -48.25
CA ILE A 930 21.54 -18.97 -48.83
C ILE A 930 20.28 -19.06 -47.92
N GLN A 931 19.06 -18.70 -48.32
CA GLN A 931 18.05 -19.25 -49.27
C GLN A 931 16.96 -20.14 -48.59
N VAL A 932 15.77 -20.26 -49.19
CA VAL A 932 14.49 -20.60 -48.51
C VAL A 932 13.59 -21.55 -49.34
N HIS A 933 12.59 -22.19 -48.70
CA HIS A 933 11.43 -22.93 -49.26
C HIS A 933 11.70 -24.37 -49.79
N PRO A 934 10.68 -25.21 -50.15
CA PRO A 934 9.21 -25.05 -50.04
C PRO A 934 8.36 -26.24 -49.47
N LEU A 935 7.19 -25.89 -48.90
CA LEU A 935 5.81 -26.42 -49.16
C LEU A 935 5.43 -27.94 -49.18
N GLN A 936 4.37 -28.27 -48.42
CA GLN A 936 3.11 -28.97 -48.85
C GLN A 936 3.09 -30.49 -49.22
N SER A 937 1.96 -31.23 -49.28
CA SER A 937 0.58 -31.13 -48.69
C SER A 937 -0.27 -32.42 -49.00
N ILE A 938 -1.60 -32.27 -49.16
CA ILE A 938 -2.59 -33.15 -49.85
C ILE A 938 -3.31 -34.24 -49.02
N SER A 939 -4.59 -33.99 -48.70
CA SER A 939 -5.78 -34.68 -49.27
C SER A 939 -7.08 -34.16 -48.60
N SER A 940 -8.29 -34.21 -49.19
CA SER A 940 -8.74 -34.80 -50.47
C SER A 940 -9.82 -33.95 -51.20
N CYS A 941 -9.82 -34.02 -52.53
CA CYS A 941 -10.95 -33.76 -53.43
C CYS A 941 -11.79 -35.07 -53.62
N PRO A 942 -12.98 -35.13 -54.29
CA PRO A 942 -13.39 -34.28 -55.43
C PRO A 942 -14.90 -33.93 -55.65
N GLY A 943 -15.14 -32.68 -56.07
CA GLY A 943 -15.68 -32.33 -57.40
C GLY A 943 -17.07 -32.78 -57.88
N LYS A 944 -17.92 -31.79 -58.19
CA LYS A 944 -18.64 -31.66 -59.49
C LYS A 944 -19.16 -30.23 -59.71
N ASP A 945 -19.47 -29.90 -60.97
CA ASP A 945 -19.94 -28.59 -61.42
C ASP A 945 -21.36 -28.22 -60.94
N ILE A 946 -21.65 -26.92 -60.82
CA ILE A 946 -22.77 -26.18 -61.47
C ILE A 946 -22.98 -24.79 -60.82
N ASP A 947 -22.65 -23.76 -61.60
CA ASP A 947 -23.33 -22.46 -61.76
C ASP A 947 -23.58 -21.51 -60.55
N GLN A 948 -24.06 -20.30 -60.87
CA GLN A 948 -24.13 -19.12 -60.01
C GLN A 948 -25.25 -19.17 -58.96
N ARG A 949 -24.93 -18.85 -57.69
CA ARG A 949 -25.83 -18.13 -56.76
C ARG A 949 -25.13 -17.58 -55.51
N SER A 950 -25.70 -16.49 -54.98
CA SER A 950 -25.50 -15.92 -53.64
C SER A 950 -24.06 -15.69 -53.14
N LYS A 951 -23.47 -14.53 -53.51
CA LYS A 951 -22.65 -13.79 -52.54
C LYS A 951 -23.59 -13.19 -51.49
N THR A 952 -23.86 -13.91 -50.42
CA THR A 952 -24.65 -13.41 -49.29
C THR A 952 -23.89 -12.24 -48.66
N LYS A 953 -24.43 -11.01 -48.76
CA LYS A 953 -23.86 -9.87 -48.03
C LYS A 953 -24.11 -10.09 -46.54
N LEU A 954 -23.04 -10.21 -45.76
CA LEU A 954 -23.09 -10.14 -44.29
C LEU A 954 -23.91 -8.91 -43.85
N SER A 955 -24.85 -9.10 -42.93
CA SER A 955 -25.61 -8.02 -42.29
C SER A 955 -24.68 -7.07 -41.51
N LEU A 956 -25.15 -5.86 -41.19
CA LEU A 956 -24.31 -4.88 -40.48
C LEU A 956 -23.78 -5.43 -39.14
N GLY A 957 -24.60 -6.16 -38.40
CA GLY A 957 -24.21 -6.85 -37.17
C GLY A 957 -23.10 -7.89 -37.40
N GLU A 958 -23.25 -8.78 -38.38
CA GLU A 958 -22.21 -9.78 -38.71
C GLU A 958 -20.89 -9.13 -39.12
N ARG A 959 -20.92 -8.01 -39.85
CA ARG A 959 -19.71 -7.26 -40.21
C ARG A 959 -19.07 -6.56 -39.02
N MET A 960 -19.87 -6.04 -38.08
CA MET A 960 -19.39 -5.51 -36.79
C MET A 960 -18.78 -6.60 -35.91
N ASP A 961 -19.35 -7.82 -35.90
CA ASP A 961 -18.78 -8.95 -35.14
C ASP A 961 -17.48 -9.50 -35.74
N VAL A 962 -17.34 -9.48 -37.07
CA VAL A 962 -16.04 -9.71 -37.72
C VAL A 962 -15.02 -8.67 -37.28
N PHE A 963 -15.40 -7.38 -37.24
CA PHE A 963 -14.52 -6.29 -36.81
C PHE A 963 -14.11 -6.46 -35.33
N ARG A 964 -15.06 -6.74 -34.43
CA ARG A 964 -14.79 -7.01 -33.00
C ARG A 964 -13.80 -8.16 -32.84
N ARG A 965 -14.00 -9.28 -33.54
CA ARG A 965 -13.08 -10.44 -33.51
C ARG A 965 -11.68 -10.10 -34.04
N ALA A 966 -11.54 -9.16 -34.98
CA ALA A 966 -10.23 -8.68 -35.44
C ALA A 966 -9.55 -7.79 -34.38
N CYS A 967 -10.28 -6.86 -33.74
CA CYS A 967 -9.76 -6.02 -32.65
C CYS A 967 -9.36 -6.79 -31.38
N HIS A 968 -9.86 -8.01 -31.18
CA HIS A 968 -9.38 -8.90 -30.10
C HIS A 968 -8.03 -9.58 -30.41
N GLN A 969 -7.56 -9.56 -31.66
CA GLN A 969 -6.29 -10.18 -32.06
C GLN A 969 -5.13 -9.19 -32.14
N THR A 970 -5.42 -7.91 -32.39
CA THR A 970 -4.44 -6.84 -32.55
C THR A 970 -5.12 -5.48 -32.46
N ASP A 971 -4.37 -4.44 -32.08
CA ASP A 971 -4.83 -3.05 -32.07
C ASP A 971 -4.31 -2.21 -33.25
N ASP A 972 -3.47 -2.76 -34.14
CA ASP A 972 -3.02 -2.06 -35.36
C ASP A 972 -4.13 -1.98 -36.42
N VAL A 973 -4.45 -0.76 -36.86
CA VAL A 973 -5.55 -0.46 -37.79
C VAL A 973 -5.41 -1.19 -39.13
N LYS A 974 -4.18 -1.38 -39.65
CA LYS A 974 -3.94 -2.04 -40.94
C LYS A 974 -4.07 -3.56 -40.83
N GLU A 975 -3.61 -4.12 -39.71
CA GLU A 975 -3.75 -5.55 -39.40
C GLU A 975 -5.23 -5.91 -39.16
N ILE A 976 -5.98 -5.10 -38.41
CA ILE A 976 -7.45 -5.25 -38.24
C ILE A 976 -8.17 -5.10 -39.59
N GLN A 977 -7.80 -4.12 -40.43
CA GLN A 977 -8.38 -3.94 -41.76
C GLN A 977 -8.16 -5.17 -42.65
N LYS A 978 -6.95 -5.74 -42.62
CA LYS A 978 -6.56 -6.96 -43.35
C LYS A 978 -7.34 -8.19 -42.87
N LEU A 979 -7.55 -8.34 -41.57
CA LEU A 979 -8.41 -9.39 -40.99
C LEU A 979 -9.88 -9.22 -41.40
N CYS A 980 -10.41 -7.99 -41.37
CA CYS A 980 -11.76 -7.68 -41.84
C CYS A 980 -11.96 -8.04 -43.32
N LEU A 981 -11.01 -7.63 -44.18
CA LEU A 981 -11.03 -7.92 -45.61
C LEU A 981 -10.99 -9.44 -45.90
N ALA A 982 -10.13 -10.18 -45.18
CA ALA A 982 -10.05 -11.63 -45.29
C ALA A 982 -11.37 -12.34 -44.90
N ALA A 983 -12.14 -11.76 -43.99
CA ALA A 983 -13.47 -12.22 -43.59
C ALA A 983 -14.63 -11.59 -44.40
N GLY A 984 -14.34 -10.92 -45.53
CA GLY A 984 -15.35 -10.40 -46.46
C GLY A 984 -15.94 -9.02 -46.10
N VAL A 985 -15.41 -8.35 -45.07
CA VAL A 985 -15.81 -7.00 -44.68
C VAL A 985 -14.97 -5.96 -45.44
N ASN A 986 -15.60 -5.31 -46.40
CA ASN A 986 -14.95 -4.38 -47.33
C ASN A 986 -15.12 -2.90 -46.91
N ASP A 987 -16.10 -2.64 -46.05
CA ASP A 987 -16.54 -1.35 -45.52
C ASP A 987 -15.88 -1.01 -44.16
N PHE A 988 -14.62 -1.42 -43.99
CA PHE A 988 -13.85 -1.30 -42.74
C PHE A 988 -13.92 0.08 -42.09
N PHE A 989 -13.72 1.17 -42.85
CA PHE A 989 -13.74 2.53 -42.31
C PHE A 989 -15.16 3.02 -41.95
N GLU A 990 -16.21 2.51 -42.60
CA GLU A 990 -17.59 2.80 -42.23
C GLU A 990 -17.94 2.14 -40.90
N ILE A 991 -17.53 0.87 -40.72
CA ILE A 991 -17.74 0.11 -39.49
C ILE A 991 -16.89 0.68 -38.34
N LEU A 992 -15.63 1.05 -38.58
CA LEU A 992 -14.81 1.78 -37.61
C LEU A 992 -15.48 3.11 -37.21
N GLY A 993 -16.04 3.86 -38.18
CA GLY A 993 -16.81 5.07 -37.91
C GLY A 993 -18.04 4.82 -37.01
N LYS A 994 -18.84 3.79 -37.32
CA LYS A 994 -20.02 3.39 -36.56
C LYS A 994 -19.67 2.91 -35.14
N LEU A 995 -18.65 2.05 -35.00
CA LEU A 995 -18.17 1.55 -33.71
C LEU A 995 -17.55 2.65 -32.84
N ARG A 996 -16.87 3.65 -33.45
CA ARG A 996 -16.42 4.85 -32.74
C ARG A 996 -17.58 5.73 -32.27
N LYS A 997 -18.58 6.00 -33.12
CA LYS A 997 -19.78 6.78 -32.76
C LYS A 997 -20.50 6.21 -31.53
N ILE A 998 -20.66 4.88 -31.45
CA ILE A 998 -21.32 4.23 -30.31
C ILE A 998 -20.41 4.08 -29.07
N GLY A 999 -19.13 4.45 -29.17
CA GLY A 999 -18.16 4.37 -28.08
C GLY A 999 -17.56 2.98 -27.84
N GLU A 1000 -17.83 1.99 -28.69
CA GLU A 1000 -17.22 0.65 -28.63
C GLU A 1000 -15.75 0.64 -29.07
N VAL A 1001 -15.29 1.65 -29.82
CA VAL A 1001 -13.88 1.74 -30.27
C VAL A 1001 -13.31 3.12 -29.97
N VAL A 1002 -12.10 3.16 -29.40
CA VAL A 1002 -11.29 4.38 -29.22
C VAL A 1002 -10.03 4.34 -30.09
N MET A 1003 -9.61 5.50 -30.58
CA MET A 1003 -8.30 5.67 -31.22
C MET A 1003 -7.24 5.77 -30.12
N LEU A 1004 -6.20 4.94 -30.16
CA LEU A 1004 -5.01 5.07 -29.31
C LEU A 1004 -3.93 5.92 -29.99
N SER A 1005 -3.87 5.89 -31.33
CA SER A 1005 -3.05 6.76 -32.17
C SER A 1005 -3.67 6.88 -33.56
N LYS A 1006 -2.97 7.45 -34.56
CA LYS A 1006 -3.43 7.40 -35.96
C LYS A 1006 -3.51 5.98 -36.52
N ASP A 1007 -2.68 5.07 -36.01
CA ASP A 1007 -2.50 3.72 -36.55
C ASP A 1007 -2.96 2.61 -35.57
N ARG A 1008 -3.42 2.96 -34.35
CA ARG A 1008 -3.89 1.99 -33.35
C ARG A 1008 -5.29 2.32 -32.81
N ILE A 1009 -6.13 1.29 -32.66
CA ILE A 1009 -7.50 1.35 -32.13
C ILE A 1009 -7.76 0.24 -31.12
N ARG A 1010 -8.57 0.49 -30.09
CA ARG A 1010 -8.91 -0.48 -29.05
C ARG A 1010 -10.41 -0.56 -28.82
N LEU A 1011 -10.93 -1.78 -28.63
CA LEU A 1011 -12.30 -2.00 -28.15
C LEU A 1011 -12.45 -1.53 -26.70
N VAL A 1012 -13.56 -0.85 -26.43
CA VAL A 1012 -14.04 -0.51 -25.08
C VAL A 1012 -15.21 -1.42 -24.76
N GLY A 1013 -15.06 -2.27 -23.75
CA GLY A 1013 -16.07 -3.18 -23.21
C GLY A 1013 -15.98 -3.27 -21.70
#